data_AF-A0A6N6PZX1-F1
#
_entry.id   AF-A0A6N6PZX1-F1
#
_cell.length_a   1.000
_cell.length_b   1.000
_cell.length_c   1.000
_cell.angle_alpha   90.00
_cell.angle_beta   90.00
_cell.angle_gamma   90.00
#
_symmetry.space_group_name_H-M   'P 1'
#
loop_
_entity.id
_entity.type
_entity.pdbx_description
1 polymer ?
#
loop_
_entity_poly.entity_id
_entity_poly.type
_entity_poly.pdbx_seq_one_letter_code
_entity_poly.pdbx_strand_id
1 'polypeptide(L)'
;MSLKYCHWIILLAFCLTAKAQTPPSATNKSEPPSQVGLELTPAKNLGVTIPRAALGQDFLLSGSSIPQAVTATSHGLAGKIVRFELFHDAVDMYESTQGQLVTTDLPARRLLTSFPIIEQNETRVVIDFNKGMHRVFTASWIGGGAFNPSASARTLEVSQSRVFEVKRDGRRLVVRQSVQVRDRQTDPNLEERFEIRYFLSPYTQVAIPNKEHGPSDARYVGYFEVAPQVEPISGRQTTKIARFNINEPIRFYYSANTPAEYEEAVREGILYWNRAFGKEVIKADKAPAGVTAPDAAHNIVQWVPYDSATFAYADALVDPISGATQHGQAYITSVFAFSSKARVRELLRLVRSTLDHKDGKSTNSNLGIDFLQSSSLCSGDPIQFAQQFAAGLEAVLAVDQLDDSGVLRLSQDYVRKVVAHEIGHVLGLRHNFASSLTGTLTHRELDDWFRQYLNNSITNNYNNHLTSESVMDYTPFKSRLFIGHLIHTSKEALPYDKAAIQWGYLDQTTVIDRKTIFATDQDTAVYGDVRTFDYGPDPIVGAYANIGDLVRNLPQSVIEAFIRAKAPRDPRDRVPLSNVNLSHVTFANAFATEFAQILQWFKSSTRSLKVENGFDYIGDLNRKEIQVAHWKRLNEQTERIGGIDRLLFSSLPVDLKLEFKGEPKEVATNEKIDAKKLNETLAKLLETPVYTNWIGLDARTNTFTKDEKEIILNRGRKLFGEFEKEIVKRAVQTLEKAQRDLGVKANGIVGEDDIIAQLEKRTAELAKVVIMSRNDEDRRRGKVDKSTVDVVDFRYDLETRLTAARSLADDIGSFKGWAADAKGDLHKQLREEVDASLNIQNFREFNEAMLSRSLRDWYLDQQSVIGLLPAKKGPVAPSNPR
;
A
#
# COMPACT_ATOMS: atom_id res chain seq x y z
N MET A 1 -55.75 -16.66 -2.96
CA MET A 1 -56.79 -17.71 -2.85
C MET A 1 -57.31 -17.97 -4.26
N SER A 2 -57.42 -19.23 -4.69
CA SER A 2 -58.16 -19.76 -5.86
C SER A 2 -58.42 -18.95 -7.15
N LEU A 3 -58.09 -19.60 -8.29
CA LEU A 3 -58.81 -19.57 -9.60
C LEU A 3 -58.74 -18.27 -10.46
N LYS A 4 -58.90 -18.28 -11.81
CA LYS A 4 -58.63 -19.26 -12.90
C LYS A 4 -58.95 -18.63 -14.29
N TYR A 5 -58.57 -19.32 -15.39
CA TYR A 5 -59.01 -19.11 -16.80
C TYR A 5 -58.52 -17.80 -17.46
N CYS A 6 -58.23 -17.70 -18.78
CA CYS A 6 -58.12 -18.65 -19.91
C CYS A 6 -57.26 -17.96 -21.04
N HIS A 7 -57.08 -18.34 -22.32
CA HIS A 7 -57.54 -19.33 -23.33
C HIS A 7 -56.38 -19.49 -24.36
N TRP A 8 -56.28 -20.44 -25.32
CA TRP A 8 -56.68 -21.85 -25.46
C TRP A 8 -56.14 -22.42 -26.80
N ILE A 9 -55.92 -23.75 -26.94
CA ILE A 9 -55.51 -24.50 -28.16
C ILE A 9 -54.12 -24.06 -28.74
N ILE A 10 -53.27 -24.87 -29.42
CA ILE A 10 -53.40 -26.16 -30.13
C ILE A 10 -52.34 -27.19 -29.67
N LEU A 11 -52.72 -28.47 -29.66
CA LEU A 11 -51.85 -29.65 -29.50
C LEU A 11 -52.51 -30.86 -30.21
N LEU A 12 -51.78 -31.96 -30.35
CA LEU A 12 -52.12 -33.23 -31.03
C LEU A 12 -52.10 -33.19 -32.58
N ALA A 13 -51.62 -34.23 -33.29
CA ALA A 13 -50.82 -35.39 -32.85
C ALA A 13 -50.16 -36.09 -34.05
N PHE A 14 -49.06 -36.82 -33.80
CA PHE A 14 -48.84 -38.16 -34.37
C PHE A 14 -47.84 -38.93 -33.48
N CYS A 15 -48.05 -40.24 -33.32
CA CYS A 15 -47.23 -41.09 -32.45
C CYS A 15 -46.70 -42.32 -33.18
N LEU A 16 -45.51 -42.78 -32.77
CA LEU A 16 -44.98 -44.14 -32.88
C LEU A 16 -44.94 -44.78 -34.30
N THR A 17 -43.75 -44.81 -34.91
CA THR A 17 -42.96 -46.06 -35.06
C THR A 17 -41.65 -45.82 -35.84
N ALA A 18 -40.50 -45.95 -35.16
CA ALA A 18 -39.19 -46.11 -35.81
C ALA A 18 -38.24 -46.88 -34.87
N LYS A 19 -37.34 -47.70 -35.44
CA LYS A 19 -36.32 -48.44 -34.68
C LYS A 19 -35.13 -47.55 -34.32
N ALA A 20 -34.37 -47.97 -33.32
CA ALA A 20 -33.14 -47.29 -32.92
C ALA A 20 -32.14 -47.18 -34.09
N GLN A 21 -31.66 -45.96 -34.31
CA GLN A 21 -30.37 -45.70 -34.95
C GLN A 21 -29.54 -44.88 -33.96
N THR A 22 -28.39 -45.41 -33.57
CA THR A 22 -27.40 -44.67 -32.80
C THR A 22 -26.81 -43.56 -33.67
N PRO A 23 -26.77 -42.30 -33.21
CA PRO A 23 -25.91 -41.31 -33.85
C PRO A 23 -24.46 -41.79 -33.73
N PRO A 24 -23.61 -41.57 -34.75
CA PRO A 24 -22.27 -42.13 -34.78
C PRO A 24 -21.43 -41.56 -33.63
N SER A 25 -20.63 -42.42 -32.99
CA SER A 25 -19.68 -42.01 -31.98
C SER A 25 -18.63 -41.08 -32.60
N ALA A 26 -18.67 -39.79 -32.26
CA ALA A 26 -17.63 -38.81 -32.60
C ALA A 26 -16.34 -39.03 -31.78
N THR A 27 -15.90 -40.29 -31.66
CA THR A 27 -14.65 -40.72 -31.02
C THR A 27 -13.45 -40.50 -31.93
N ASN A 28 -13.39 -39.33 -32.58
CA ASN A 28 -12.13 -38.76 -33.03
C ASN A 28 -11.65 -37.76 -31.97
N LYS A 29 -11.13 -38.32 -30.87
CA LYS A 29 -10.02 -37.64 -30.20
C LYS A 29 -8.89 -37.65 -31.20
N SER A 30 -8.73 -36.57 -31.97
CA SER A 30 -7.47 -36.32 -32.66
C SER A 30 -6.39 -36.24 -31.59
N GLU A 31 -5.47 -37.20 -31.57
CA GLU A 31 -4.22 -37.02 -30.84
C GLU A 31 -3.57 -35.72 -31.31
N PRO A 32 -2.99 -34.90 -30.42
CA PRO A 32 -2.27 -33.72 -30.85
C PRO A 32 -1.16 -34.17 -31.81
N PRO A 33 -0.96 -33.48 -32.95
CA PRO A 33 0.01 -33.90 -33.96
C PRO A 33 1.38 -34.07 -33.31
N SER A 34 2.11 -35.11 -33.70
CA SER A 34 3.36 -35.52 -33.04
C SER A 34 4.44 -34.45 -33.17
N GLN A 35 4.51 -33.55 -32.17
CA GLN A 35 5.46 -32.43 -32.09
C GLN A 35 6.91 -32.88 -31.77
N VAL A 36 7.36 -33.98 -32.37
CA VAL A 36 8.70 -34.56 -32.24
C VAL A 36 9.51 -34.08 -33.44
N GLY A 37 10.57 -33.30 -33.20
CA GLY A 37 11.36 -32.67 -34.26
C GLY A 37 10.93 -31.23 -34.60
N LEU A 38 10.07 -30.63 -33.78
CA LEU A 38 9.77 -29.19 -33.82
C LEU A 38 10.67 -28.38 -32.88
N GLU A 39 11.39 -29.02 -31.97
CA GLU A 39 12.16 -28.34 -30.94
C GLU A 39 13.40 -27.61 -31.50
N LEU A 40 13.54 -26.33 -31.13
CA LEU A 40 14.72 -25.54 -31.43
C LEU A 40 15.92 -26.09 -30.63
N THR A 41 17.12 -26.09 -31.22
CA THR A 41 18.31 -26.71 -30.60
C THR A 41 19.56 -25.82 -30.70
N PRO A 42 20.50 -25.88 -29.74
CA PRO A 42 21.77 -25.16 -29.84
C PRO A 42 22.59 -25.57 -31.06
N ALA A 43 23.19 -24.61 -31.74
CA ALA A 43 24.18 -24.83 -32.79
C ALA A 43 25.62 -24.57 -32.30
N LYS A 44 26.60 -24.79 -33.17
CA LYS A 44 27.97 -24.29 -32.94
C LYS A 44 27.96 -22.75 -32.83
N ASN A 45 28.96 -22.21 -32.13
CA ASN A 45 29.18 -20.76 -31.97
C ASN A 45 27.98 -19.99 -31.39
N LEU A 46 27.17 -20.64 -30.53
CA LEU A 46 25.97 -20.07 -29.90
C LEU A 46 24.86 -19.65 -30.89
N GLY A 47 24.84 -20.20 -32.11
CA GLY A 47 23.69 -20.10 -33.00
C GLY A 47 22.48 -20.91 -32.52
N VAL A 48 21.31 -20.64 -33.09
CA VAL A 48 20.08 -21.40 -32.82
C VAL A 48 19.67 -22.17 -34.07
N THR A 49 19.47 -23.48 -33.95
CA THR A 49 18.98 -24.36 -35.01
C THR A 49 17.45 -24.41 -34.98
N ILE A 50 16.84 -24.10 -36.13
CA ILE A 50 15.41 -24.23 -36.42
C ILE A 50 15.24 -25.39 -37.43
N PRO A 51 14.59 -26.50 -37.06
CA PRO A 51 14.21 -27.55 -38.03
C PRO A 51 13.28 -26.97 -39.11
N ARG A 52 13.36 -27.41 -40.37
CA ARG A 52 12.43 -26.91 -41.40
C ARG A 52 10.96 -27.23 -41.09
N ALA A 53 10.69 -28.31 -40.37
CA ALA A 53 9.35 -28.66 -39.87
C ALA A 53 8.80 -27.67 -38.82
N ALA A 54 9.67 -26.90 -38.15
CA ALA A 54 9.29 -25.86 -37.19
C ALA A 54 8.94 -24.51 -37.86
N LEU A 55 9.28 -24.31 -39.13
CA LEU A 55 8.91 -23.10 -39.87
C LEU A 55 7.39 -23.08 -40.09
N GLY A 56 6.78 -21.90 -39.93
CA GLY A 56 5.33 -21.73 -39.98
C GLY A 56 4.56 -22.29 -38.76
N GLN A 57 5.24 -22.94 -37.81
CA GLN A 57 4.63 -23.41 -36.55
C GLN A 57 4.72 -22.33 -35.46
N ASP A 58 3.80 -22.39 -34.51
CA ASP A 58 3.74 -21.45 -33.38
C ASP A 58 4.61 -21.92 -32.20
N PHE A 59 5.22 -20.95 -31.52
CA PHE A 59 6.10 -21.11 -30.37
C PHE A 59 5.69 -20.16 -29.25
N LEU A 60 5.70 -20.61 -28.00
CA LEU A 60 5.65 -19.69 -26.86
C LEU A 60 7.05 -19.12 -26.67
N LEU A 61 7.20 -17.82 -26.93
CA LEU A 61 8.34 -17.02 -26.51
C LEU A 61 8.00 -16.39 -25.15
N SER A 62 8.82 -16.66 -24.15
CA SER A 62 8.80 -15.99 -22.85
C SER A 62 10.19 -15.50 -22.48
N GLY A 63 10.30 -14.66 -21.45
CA GLY A 63 11.61 -14.30 -20.91
C GLY A 63 11.57 -13.54 -19.60
N SER A 64 12.76 -13.32 -19.05
CA SER A 64 12.99 -12.56 -17.82
C SER A 64 14.17 -11.61 -18.02
N SER A 65 14.03 -10.35 -17.60
CA SER A 65 15.13 -9.39 -17.50
C SER A 65 15.75 -9.44 -16.10
N ILE A 66 17.08 -9.38 -16.03
CA ILE A 66 17.88 -9.45 -14.80
C ILE A 66 18.82 -8.24 -14.77
N PRO A 67 18.57 -7.23 -13.92
CA PRO A 67 19.45 -6.07 -13.77
C PRO A 67 20.89 -6.50 -13.45
N GLN A 68 21.88 -5.88 -14.11
CA GLN A 68 23.32 -6.13 -13.88
C GLN A 68 23.94 -5.11 -12.91
N ALA A 69 23.11 -4.53 -12.03
CA ALA A 69 23.49 -3.54 -11.04
C ALA A 69 22.74 -3.80 -9.72
N VAL A 70 23.32 -3.36 -8.60
CA VAL A 70 22.80 -3.53 -7.23
C VAL A 70 22.67 -5.00 -6.79
N THR A 71 21.69 -5.75 -7.28
CA THR A 71 21.40 -7.14 -6.88
C THR A 71 20.67 -7.88 -8.00
N ALA A 72 21.05 -9.14 -8.24
CA ALA A 72 20.46 -9.97 -9.28
C ALA A 72 19.10 -10.55 -8.85
N THR A 73 18.03 -9.84 -9.16
CA THR A 73 16.64 -10.35 -9.19
C THR A 73 16.14 -10.42 -10.64
N SER A 74 14.87 -10.74 -10.90
CA SER A 74 14.31 -10.67 -12.26
C SER A 74 12.89 -10.15 -12.37
N HIS A 75 12.51 -9.69 -13.56
CA HIS A 75 11.12 -9.41 -13.94
C HIS A 75 10.77 -10.07 -15.28
N GLY A 76 9.60 -10.70 -15.35
CA GLY A 76 9.07 -11.32 -16.55
C GLY A 76 8.77 -10.30 -17.65
N LEU A 77 9.14 -10.65 -18.89
CA LEU A 77 8.89 -9.87 -20.10
C LEU A 77 7.72 -10.47 -20.88
N ALA A 78 6.69 -9.68 -21.21
CA ALA A 78 5.45 -10.16 -21.81
C ALA A 78 5.69 -11.15 -22.96
N GLY A 79 5.26 -12.39 -22.74
CA GLY A 79 5.40 -13.45 -23.72
C GLY A 79 4.47 -13.26 -24.91
N LYS A 80 4.85 -13.96 -25.98
CA LYS A 80 4.22 -13.87 -27.29
C LYS A 80 4.12 -15.27 -27.85
N ILE A 81 3.00 -15.57 -28.49
CA ILE A 81 2.95 -16.68 -29.44
C ILE A 81 3.61 -16.16 -30.71
N VAL A 82 4.72 -16.78 -31.12
CA VAL A 82 5.56 -16.33 -32.24
C VAL A 82 5.74 -17.43 -33.26
N ARG A 83 5.98 -17.03 -34.51
CA ARG A 83 6.13 -17.93 -35.66
C ARG A 83 7.38 -17.56 -36.46
N PHE A 84 8.17 -18.57 -36.84
CA PHE A 84 9.36 -18.39 -37.67
C PHE A 84 9.05 -18.63 -39.15
N GLU A 85 9.33 -17.67 -40.01
CA GLU A 85 9.21 -17.79 -41.47
C GLU A 85 10.58 -17.58 -42.14
N LEU A 86 10.95 -18.46 -43.07
CA LEU A 86 12.22 -18.39 -43.79
C LEU A 86 12.08 -17.59 -45.09
N PHE A 87 12.93 -16.59 -45.26
CA PHE A 87 13.14 -15.85 -46.50
C PHE A 87 14.52 -16.18 -47.11
N HIS A 88 14.85 -15.54 -48.22
CA HIS A 88 16.10 -15.81 -48.96
C HIS A 88 17.38 -15.36 -48.25
N ASP A 89 17.24 -14.47 -47.28
CA ASP A 89 18.28 -13.65 -46.63
C ASP A 89 18.22 -13.73 -45.09
N ALA A 90 17.03 -13.87 -44.52
CA ALA A 90 16.79 -13.95 -43.08
C ALA A 90 15.73 -15.00 -42.70
N VAL A 91 15.63 -15.30 -41.40
CA VAL A 91 14.42 -15.90 -40.80
C VAL A 91 13.71 -14.82 -40.02
N ASP A 92 12.48 -14.48 -40.41
CA ASP A 92 11.63 -13.56 -39.67
C ASP A 92 10.97 -14.26 -38.47
N MET A 93 10.71 -13.50 -37.41
CA MET A 93 9.86 -13.89 -36.30
C MET A 93 8.66 -12.94 -36.21
N TYR A 94 7.47 -13.49 -36.43
CA TYR A 94 6.20 -12.78 -36.36
C TYR A 94 5.48 -13.08 -35.03
N GLU A 95 4.78 -12.09 -34.48
CA GLU A 95 3.79 -12.27 -33.40
C GLU A 95 2.46 -12.77 -33.99
N SER A 96 1.87 -13.78 -33.36
CA SER A 96 0.56 -14.31 -33.73
C SER A 96 -0.53 -13.27 -33.48
N THR A 97 -1.45 -13.16 -34.43
CA THR A 97 -2.64 -12.29 -34.35
C THR A 97 -3.85 -13.00 -33.73
N GLN A 98 -3.70 -14.23 -33.24
CA GLN A 98 -4.76 -14.97 -32.54
C GLN A 98 -5.24 -14.16 -31.33
N GLY A 99 -6.56 -13.95 -31.24
CA GLY A 99 -7.17 -13.12 -30.19
C GLY A 99 -6.96 -11.61 -30.36
N GLN A 100 -6.33 -11.14 -31.43
CA GLN A 100 -6.20 -9.70 -31.73
C GLN A 100 -7.12 -9.21 -32.86
N LEU A 101 -7.73 -10.12 -33.62
CA LEU A 101 -8.52 -9.82 -34.83
C LEU A 101 -9.89 -10.51 -34.81
N VAL A 102 -10.90 -9.82 -35.34
CA VAL A 102 -12.26 -10.36 -35.53
C VAL A 102 -12.38 -11.35 -36.70
N THR A 103 -11.38 -11.42 -37.59
CA THR A 103 -11.35 -12.33 -38.74
C THR A 103 -9.91 -12.73 -39.09
N THR A 104 -9.76 -13.91 -39.69
CA THR A 104 -8.53 -14.42 -40.32
C THR A 104 -8.49 -14.24 -41.84
N ASP A 105 -9.57 -13.77 -42.47
CA ASP A 105 -9.72 -13.66 -43.94
C ASP A 105 -8.74 -12.66 -44.57
N LEU A 106 -8.28 -11.68 -43.77
CA LEU A 106 -7.21 -10.76 -44.10
C LEU A 106 -5.96 -11.11 -43.27
N PRO A 107 -4.93 -11.77 -43.84
CA PRO A 107 -3.77 -12.22 -43.08
C PRO A 107 -2.85 -11.04 -42.70
N ALA A 108 -3.08 -10.46 -41.53
CA ALA A 108 -2.17 -9.48 -40.94
C ALA A 108 -0.90 -10.15 -40.39
N ARG A 109 0.24 -9.49 -40.52
CA ARG A 109 1.56 -9.96 -40.09
C ARG A 109 2.19 -8.94 -39.13
N ARG A 110 2.53 -9.36 -37.91
CA ARG A 110 3.15 -8.50 -36.89
C ARG A 110 4.63 -8.86 -36.73
N LEU A 111 5.50 -8.30 -37.58
CA LEU A 111 6.95 -8.59 -37.52
C LEU A 111 7.54 -8.09 -36.19
N LEU A 112 8.23 -8.97 -35.46
CA LEU A 112 8.96 -8.61 -34.24
C LEU A 112 10.43 -8.30 -34.53
N THR A 113 11.10 -9.20 -35.26
CA THR A 113 12.48 -9.03 -35.74
C THR A 113 12.83 -10.06 -36.81
N SER A 114 13.96 -9.85 -37.48
CA SER A 114 14.55 -10.74 -38.49
C SER A 114 15.92 -11.23 -38.04
N PHE A 115 16.22 -12.51 -38.23
CA PHE A 115 17.44 -13.16 -37.80
C PHE A 115 18.34 -13.53 -39.00
N PRO A 116 19.62 -13.10 -39.04
CA PRO A 116 20.55 -13.50 -40.09
C PRO A 116 20.81 -15.02 -40.11
N ILE A 117 20.84 -15.61 -41.30
CA ILE A 117 21.15 -17.02 -41.50
C ILE A 117 22.67 -17.24 -41.41
N ILE A 118 23.09 -18.25 -40.62
CA ILE A 118 24.49 -18.70 -40.50
C ILE A 118 24.77 -19.86 -41.45
N GLU A 119 23.90 -20.87 -41.45
CA GLU A 119 23.90 -21.99 -42.39
C GLU A 119 22.46 -22.45 -42.64
N GLN A 120 22.19 -23.05 -43.80
CA GLN A 120 20.94 -23.78 -44.05
C GLN A 120 21.19 -24.98 -44.96
N ASN A 121 20.34 -26.00 -44.84
CA ASN A 121 20.32 -27.18 -45.69
C ASN A 121 18.87 -27.69 -45.86
N GLU A 122 18.68 -28.89 -46.39
CA GLU A 122 17.35 -29.47 -46.66
C GLU A 122 16.52 -29.75 -45.39
N THR A 123 17.13 -29.88 -44.21
CA THR A 123 16.43 -30.28 -42.96
C THR A 123 16.39 -29.18 -41.90
N ARG A 124 17.32 -28.22 -41.91
CA ARG A 124 17.42 -27.15 -40.90
C ARG A 124 17.91 -25.81 -41.44
N VAL A 125 17.69 -24.78 -40.64
CA VAL A 125 18.30 -23.44 -40.74
C VAL A 125 18.96 -23.14 -39.39
N VAL A 126 20.12 -22.49 -39.40
CA VAL A 126 20.79 -21.99 -38.19
C VAL A 126 20.86 -20.47 -38.26
N ILE A 127 20.47 -19.79 -37.19
CA ILE A 127 20.35 -18.34 -37.13
C ILE A 127 21.27 -17.69 -36.08
N ASP A 128 21.67 -16.44 -36.35
CA ASP A 128 22.35 -15.57 -35.40
C ASP A 128 21.34 -14.85 -34.50
N PHE A 129 20.99 -15.52 -33.38
CA PHE A 129 20.06 -14.96 -32.40
C PHE A 129 20.55 -13.63 -31.82
N ASN A 130 21.87 -13.45 -31.66
CA ASN A 130 22.43 -12.25 -31.04
C ASN A 130 22.30 -10.99 -31.90
N LYS A 131 22.44 -11.13 -33.24
CA LYS A 131 22.22 -10.04 -34.18
C LYS A 131 20.73 -9.77 -34.42
N GLY A 132 19.91 -10.82 -34.51
CA GLY A 132 18.48 -10.63 -34.77
C GLY A 132 17.72 -10.06 -33.56
N MET A 133 18.02 -10.51 -32.34
CA MET A 133 17.40 -9.97 -31.12
C MET A 133 18.08 -8.65 -30.70
N HIS A 134 17.74 -7.58 -31.43
CA HIS A 134 18.25 -6.21 -31.25
C HIS A 134 17.25 -5.28 -30.52
N ARG A 135 16.18 -5.85 -29.95
CA ARG A 135 15.17 -5.14 -29.13
C ARG A 135 14.75 -6.00 -27.95
N VAL A 136 14.46 -5.37 -26.82
CA VAL A 136 13.82 -6.02 -25.67
C VAL A 136 12.37 -5.54 -25.61
N PHE A 137 11.41 -6.47 -25.58
CA PHE A 137 9.98 -6.17 -25.42
C PHE A 137 9.66 -6.09 -23.93
N THR A 138 9.10 -4.97 -23.47
CA THR A 138 9.07 -4.59 -22.04
C THR A 138 7.67 -4.29 -21.51
N ALA A 139 6.63 -4.74 -22.24
CA ALA A 139 5.29 -4.82 -21.70
C ALA A 139 5.21 -5.89 -20.59
N SER A 140 4.19 -5.77 -19.74
CA SER A 140 3.84 -6.78 -18.75
C SER A 140 3.00 -7.93 -19.35
N TRP A 141 3.14 -9.13 -18.76
CA TRP A 141 2.21 -10.25 -18.91
C TRP A 141 0.80 -9.98 -18.38
N ILE A 142 0.71 -9.12 -17.36
CA ILE A 142 -0.32 -9.10 -16.34
C ILE A 142 -0.69 -7.64 -16.02
N GLY A 143 -1.97 -7.28 -16.14
CA GLY A 143 -2.39 -5.93 -15.75
C GLY A 143 -3.84 -5.54 -16.06
N GLY A 144 -4.56 -6.35 -16.85
CA GLY A 144 -5.92 -6.01 -17.29
C GLY A 144 -5.97 -4.73 -18.13
N GLY A 145 -7.15 -4.09 -18.15
CA GLY A 145 -7.42 -2.86 -18.91
C GLY A 145 -8.26 -3.09 -20.17
N ALA A 146 -8.61 -2.00 -20.86
CA ALA A 146 -9.43 -2.06 -22.08
C ALA A 146 -8.60 -2.54 -23.28
N PHE A 147 -9.20 -3.35 -24.17
CA PHE A 147 -8.56 -3.74 -25.42
C PHE A 147 -8.28 -2.52 -26.30
N ASN A 148 -7.03 -2.34 -26.70
CA ASN A 148 -6.62 -1.30 -27.65
C ASN A 148 -5.92 -1.97 -28.85
N PRO A 149 -6.59 -2.11 -30.02
CA PRO A 149 -5.98 -2.72 -31.20
C PRO A 149 -4.83 -1.90 -31.79
N SER A 150 -4.73 -0.61 -31.43
CA SER A 150 -3.66 0.30 -31.81
C SER A 150 -2.56 0.42 -30.74
N ALA A 151 -2.55 -0.43 -29.71
CA ALA A 151 -1.50 -0.43 -28.69
C ALA A 151 -0.14 -0.78 -29.30
N SER A 152 0.80 0.18 -29.23
CA SER A 152 2.20 -0.06 -29.51
C SER A 152 2.83 -0.91 -28.40
N ALA A 153 3.68 -1.87 -28.77
CA ALA A 153 4.50 -2.57 -27.80
C ALA A 153 5.59 -1.62 -27.27
N ARG A 154 5.75 -1.52 -25.94
CA ARG A 154 6.94 -0.90 -25.35
C ARG A 154 8.16 -1.77 -25.68
N THR A 155 9.20 -1.15 -26.22
CA THR A 155 10.45 -1.81 -26.60
C THR A 155 11.65 -0.92 -26.31
N LEU A 156 12.73 -1.52 -25.80
CA LEU A 156 14.02 -0.84 -25.70
C LEU A 156 14.91 -1.22 -26.87
N GLU A 157 15.69 -0.24 -27.34
CA GLU A 157 16.71 -0.43 -28.36
C GLU A 157 17.96 -1.03 -27.72
N VAL A 158 18.49 -2.12 -28.28
CA VAL A 158 19.71 -2.77 -27.80
C VAL A 158 20.91 -2.13 -28.50
N SER A 159 21.67 -1.31 -27.79
CA SER A 159 22.88 -0.64 -28.32
C SER A 159 24.05 -1.60 -28.47
N GLN A 160 24.17 -2.60 -27.60
CA GLN A 160 25.17 -3.66 -27.70
C GLN A 160 24.65 -4.97 -27.09
N SER A 161 24.98 -6.12 -27.69
CA SER A 161 24.51 -7.44 -27.24
C SER A 161 25.57 -8.53 -27.28
N ARG A 162 25.45 -9.49 -26.36
CA ARG A 162 26.22 -10.75 -26.33
C ARG A 162 25.38 -11.91 -25.79
N VAL A 163 24.92 -12.79 -26.67
CA VAL A 163 24.54 -14.16 -26.31
C VAL A 163 25.79 -14.88 -25.82
N PHE A 164 25.70 -15.54 -24.67
CA PHE A 164 26.80 -16.26 -24.03
C PHE A 164 26.44 -17.70 -23.60
N GLU A 165 25.16 -18.03 -23.49
CA GLU A 165 24.68 -19.41 -23.31
C GLU A 165 23.46 -19.65 -24.22
N VAL A 166 23.49 -20.77 -24.95
CA VAL A 166 22.34 -21.34 -25.67
C VAL A 166 22.29 -22.82 -25.31
N LYS A 167 21.22 -23.25 -24.61
CA LYS A 167 21.05 -24.63 -24.17
C LYS A 167 19.64 -25.15 -24.44
N ARG A 168 19.48 -26.47 -24.46
CA ARG A 168 18.19 -27.14 -24.47
C ARG A 168 17.85 -27.56 -23.04
N ASP A 169 16.60 -27.34 -22.64
CA ASP A 169 16.02 -27.79 -21.37
C ASP A 169 14.70 -28.51 -21.68
N GLY A 170 14.71 -29.84 -21.66
CA GLY A 170 13.57 -30.68 -22.07
C GLY A 170 13.11 -30.40 -23.51
N ARG A 171 11.95 -29.75 -23.66
CA ARG A 171 11.37 -29.29 -24.94
C ARG A 171 11.58 -27.80 -25.23
N ARG A 172 12.24 -27.07 -24.32
CA ARG A 172 12.56 -25.64 -24.44
C ARG A 172 13.99 -25.43 -24.93
N LEU A 173 14.18 -24.33 -25.64
CA LEU A 173 15.46 -23.68 -25.84
C LEU A 173 15.57 -22.53 -24.82
N VAL A 174 16.72 -22.40 -24.18
CA VAL A 174 17.08 -21.27 -23.31
C VAL A 174 18.21 -20.50 -23.96
N VAL A 175 18.02 -19.20 -24.17
CA VAL A 175 19.03 -18.27 -24.69
C VAL A 175 19.29 -17.19 -23.66
N ARG A 176 20.56 -16.98 -23.29
CA ARG A 176 20.95 -15.92 -22.36
C ARG A 176 21.82 -14.89 -23.06
N GLN A 177 21.35 -13.65 -23.04
CA GLN A 177 21.92 -12.51 -23.74
C GLN A 177 22.21 -11.39 -22.74
N SER A 178 23.47 -10.98 -22.62
CA SER A 178 23.78 -9.70 -21.99
C SER A 178 23.50 -8.58 -22.99
N VAL A 179 22.81 -7.53 -22.55
CA VAL A 179 22.42 -6.38 -23.38
C VAL A 179 22.72 -5.05 -22.68
N GLN A 180 23.17 -4.09 -23.49
CA GLN A 180 23.05 -2.66 -23.20
C GLN A 180 21.79 -2.16 -23.91
N VAL A 181 20.94 -1.40 -23.21
CA VAL A 181 19.67 -0.89 -23.74
C VAL A 181 19.46 0.59 -23.43
N ARG A 182 18.63 1.25 -24.24
CA ARG A 182 18.20 2.63 -24.04
C ARG A 182 16.71 2.78 -24.32
N ASP A 183 16.05 3.68 -23.59
CA ASP A 183 14.74 4.21 -23.97
C ASP A 183 14.91 5.50 -24.79
N ARG A 184 14.33 5.54 -25.98
CA ARG A 184 14.38 6.73 -26.86
C ARG A 184 13.36 7.80 -26.47
N GLN A 185 12.39 7.49 -25.59
CA GLN A 185 11.30 8.38 -25.23
C GLN A 185 11.55 9.18 -23.93
N THR A 186 12.06 8.54 -22.88
CA THR A 186 12.13 9.14 -21.53
C THR A 186 13.50 9.73 -21.19
N ASP A 187 14.60 8.97 -21.35
CA ASP A 187 15.97 9.51 -21.32
C ASP A 187 16.89 8.74 -22.30
N PRO A 188 17.15 9.28 -23.51
CA PRO A 188 17.99 8.63 -24.53
C PRO A 188 19.49 8.64 -24.19
N ASN A 189 19.91 9.28 -23.09
CA ASN A 189 21.29 9.29 -22.62
C ASN A 189 21.55 8.23 -21.54
N LEU A 190 20.49 7.70 -20.93
CA LEU A 190 20.58 6.60 -19.97
C LEU A 190 20.80 5.28 -20.72
N GLU A 191 21.89 4.59 -20.39
CA GLU A 191 22.22 3.27 -20.96
C GLU A 191 22.33 2.22 -19.86
N GLU A 192 21.50 1.19 -19.97
CA GLU A 192 21.21 0.25 -18.91
C GLU A 192 21.61 -1.16 -19.27
N ARG A 193 21.81 -2.02 -18.26
CA ARG A 193 22.50 -3.30 -18.44
C ARG A 193 21.70 -4.45 -17.83
N PHE A 194 21.34 -5.40 -18.69
CA PHE A 194 20.57 -6.57 -18.32
C PHE A 194 21.25 -7.85 -18.80
N GLU A 195 21.01 -8.95 -18.10
CA GLU A 195 20.93 -10.27 -18.72
C GLU A 195 19.44 -10.51 -19.06
N ILE A 196 19.13 -10.83 -20.32
CA ILE A 196 17.82 -11.34 -20.71
C ILE A 196 17.94 -12.85 -20.86
N ARG A 197 17.08 -13.60 -20.15
CA ARG A 197 16.85 -15.03 -20.40
C ARG A 197 15.60 -15.14 -21.27
N TYR A 198 15.76 -15.66 -22.48
CA TYR A 198 14.63 -16.04 -23.35
C TYR A 198 14.40 -17.55 -23.25
N PHE A 199 13.13 -17.94 -23.23
CA PHE A 199 12.71 -19.33 -23.27
C PHE A 199 11.77 -19.52 -24.47
N LEU A 200 12.04 -20.53 -25.31
CA LEU A 200 11.23 -20.84 -26.49
C LEU A 200 10.86 -22.32 -26.51
N SER A 201 9.59 -22.64 -26.70
CA SER A 201 9.11 -24.01 -26.95
C SER A 201 7.99 -24.05 -27.99
N PRO A 202 7.86 -25.14 -28.77
CA PRO A 202 6.68 -25.36 -29.62
C PRO A 202 5.39 -25.14 -28.82
N TYR A 203 4.47 -24.36 -29.38
CA TYR A 203 3.26 -23.98 -28.67
C TYR A 203 2.18 -25.05 -28.79
N THR A 204 1.58 -25.36 -27.64
CA THR A 204 0.30 -26.04 -27.54
C THR A 204 -0.50 -25.25 -26.52
N GLN A 205 -1.63 -24.68 -26.92
CA GLN A 205 -2.50 -23.94 -25.99
C GLN A 205 -2.91 -24.88 -24.84
N VAL A 206 -2.67 -24.46 -23.60
CA VAL A 206 -2.94 -25.31 -22.44
C VAL A 206 -4.45 -25.42 -22.23
N ALA A 207 -4.95 -26.66 -22.19
CA ALA A 207 -6.35 -26.97 -21.96
C ALA A 207 -6.75 -26.81 -20.47
N ILE A 208 -6.80 -25.55 -20.00
CA ILE A 208 -7.56 -25.16 -18.81
C ILE A 208 -8.95 -24.63 -19.22
N PRO A 209 -9.98 -24.72 -18.36
CA PRO A 209 -11.25 -24.05 -18.62
C PRO A 209 -11.03 -22.53 -18.68
N ASN A 210 -11.76 -21.83 -19.56
CA ASN A 210 -11.78 -20.36 -19.52
C ASN A 210 -12.37 -19.89 -18.19
N LYS A 211 -11.77 -18.86 -17.59
CA LYS A 211 -12.30 -18.15 -16.42
C LYS A 211 -11.99 -16.66 -16.60
N GLU A 212 -13.04 -15.87 -16.65
CA GLU A 212 -13.05 -14.42 -16.79
C GLU A 212 -13.67 -13.84 -15.49
N HIS A 213 -13.35 -12.62 -15.08
CA HIS A 213 -14.14 -11.97 -14.03
C HIS A 213 -15.52 -11.60 -14.59
N GLY A 214 -16.60 -12.08 -13.95
CA GLY A 214 -17.93 -11.53 -14.20
C GLY A 214 -17.99 -10.04 -13.82
N PRO A 215 -18.87 -9.22 -14.42
CA PRO A 215 -19.04 -7.81 -14.03
C PRO A 215 -19.41 -7.62 -12.55
N SER A 216 -19.97 -8.64 -11.92
CA SER A 216 -20.23 -8.76 -10.48
C SER A 216 -19.02 -9.16 -9.64
N ASP A 217 -18.07 -9.90 -10.22
CA ASP A 217 -17.12 -10.73 -9.49
C ASP A 217 -15.90 -9.91 -9.08
N ALA A 218 -15.44 -9.02 -9.97
CA ALA A 218 -14.32 -8.09 -9.75
C ALA A 218 -14.49 -7.18 -8.51
N ARG A 219 -15.71 -7.08 -7.97
CA ARG A 219 -16.04 -6.36 -6.73
C ARG A 219 -15.70 -7.15 -5.45
N TYR A 220 -15.67 -8.49 -5.54
CA TYR A 220 -15.57 -9.40 -4.39
C TYR A 220 -14.33 -10.30 -4.43
N VAL A 221 -13.69 -10.41 -5.59
CA VAL A 221 -12.44 -11.15 -5.81
C VAL A 221 -11.70 -10.53 -7.00
N GLY A 222 -10.37 -10.55 -6.97
CA GLY A 222 -9.56 -10.16 -8.13
C GLY A 222 -8.33 -11.02 -8.30
N TYR A 223 -8.19 -11.53 -9.51
CA TYR A 223 -6.99 -12.17 -10.02
C TYR A 223 -6.24 -11.23 -10.97
N PHE A 224 -4.95 -11.51 -11.15
CA PHE A 224 -4.17 -11.02 -12.27
C PHE A 224 -4.74 -11.51 -13.60
N GLU A 225 -4.67 -10.68 -14.63
CA GLU A 225 -5.32 -10.91 -15.92
C GLU A 225 -4.33 -10.76 -17.08
N VAL A 226 -4.41 -11.68 -18.05
CA VAL A 226 -3.69 -11.54 -19.33
C VAL A 226 -4.32 -10.43 -20.19
N ALA A 227 -3.61 -9.99 -21.23
CA ALA A 227 -4.12 -9.01 -22.18
C ALA A 227 -5.48 -9.42 -22.78
N PRO A 228 -6.47 -8.51 -22.90
CA PRO A 228 -7.78 -8.83 -23.46
C PRO A 228 -7.68 -9.38 -24.89
N GLN A 229 -8.45 -10.44 -25.17
CA GLN A 229 -8.56 -11.07 -26.47
C GLN A 229 -9.93 -10.76 -27.09
N VAL A 230 -9.94 -10.44 -28.38
CA VAL A 230 -11.15 -10.29 -29.19
C VAL A 230 -11.54 -11.64 -29.78
N GLU A 231 -12.79 -12.04 -29.56
CA GLU A 231 -13.40 -13.20 -30.20
C GLU A 231 -13.60 -12.97 -31.71
N PRO A 232 -13.24 -13.95 -32.57
CA PRO A 232 -13.61 -13.93 -33.97
C PRO A 232 -15.13 -13.82 -34.18
N ILE A 233 -15.54 -13.13 -35.23
CA ILE A 233 -16.94 -12.86 -35.63
C ILE A 233 -17.73 -11.99 -34.63
N SER A 234 -17.76 -12.32 -33.34
CA SER A 234 -18.57 -11.60 -32.34
C SER A 234 -17.99 -10.24 -31.96
N GLY A 235 -16.66 -10.08 -32.01
CA GLY A 235 -15.97 -8.90 -31.51
C GLY A 235 -15.99 -8.76 -29.97
N ARG A 236 -16.50 -9.74 -29.23
CA ARG A 236 -16.53 -9.73 -27.76
C ARG A 236 -15.10 -9.69 -27.23
N GLN A 237 -14.84 -8.79 -26.28
CA GLN A 237 -13.59 -8.78 -25.54
C GLN A 237 -13.68 -9.78 -24.38
N THR A 238 -12.60 -10.54 -24.19
CA THR A 238 -12.49 -11.61 -23.19
C THR A 238 -11.18 -11.43 -22.44
N THR A 239 -11.25 -11.44 -21.11
CA THR A 239 -10.08 -11.19 -20.26
C THR A 239 -9.97 -12.33 -19.26
N LYS A 240 -8.93 -13.15 -19.41
CA LYS A 240 -8.79 -14.41 -18.67
C LYS A 240 -7.87 -14.22 -17.46
N ILE A 241 -8.23 -14.85 -16.36
CA ILE A 241 -7.42 -14.82 -15.15
C ILE A 241 -6.16 -15.70 -15.31
N ALA A 242 -5.05 -15.24 -14.75
CA ALA A 242 -3.82 -16.02 -14.62
C ALA A 242 -4.02 -17.10 -13.55
N ARG A 243 -3.94 -18.38 -13.91
CA ARG A 243 -4.04 -19.51 -12.97
C ARG A 243 -3.28 -20.75 -13.45
N PHE A 244 -2.79 -21.57 -12.52
CA PHE A 244 -2.17 -22.86 -12.87
C PHE A 244 -3.19 -23.90 -13.33
N ASN A 245 -2.72 -24.90 -14.08
CA ASN A 245 -3.47 -26.13 -14.30
C ASN A 245 -3.30 -27.07 -13.08
N ILE A 246 -4.39 -27.32 -12.34
CA ILE A 246 -4.37 -28.12 -11.10
C ILE A 246 -4.69 -29.62 -11.30
N ASN A 247 -4.62 -30.11 -12.55
CA ASN A 247 -4.68 -31.54 -12.85
C ASN A 247 -3.39 -32.27 -12.45
N GLU A 248 -2.27 -31.55 -12.36
CA GLU A 248 -0.98 -32.04 -11.85
C GLU A 248 -0.55 -31.22 -10.61
N PRO A 249 0.26 -31.76 -9.69
CA PRO A 249 0.69 -31.02 -8.50
C PRO A 249 1.63 -29.86 -8.83
N ILE A 250 1.29 -28.64 -8.37
CA ILE A 250 2.13 -27.45 -8.52
C ILE A 250 3.31 -27.58 -7.57
N ARG A 251 4.51 -27.85 -8.10
CA ARG A 251 5.72 -27.97 -7.28
C ARG A 251 6.47 -26.65 -7.22
N PHE A 252 6.72 -26.19 -6.00
CA PHE A 252 7.60 -25.07 -5.68
C PHE A 252 8.87 -25.57 -5.00
N TYR A 253 9.95 -24.82 -5.20
CA TYR A 253 11.24 -25.06 -4.61
C TYR A 253 11.70 -23.82 -3.85
N TYR A 254 12.10 -23.97 -2.59
CA TYR A 254 12.84 -22.90 -1.91
C TYR A 254 14.33 -23.03 -2.23
N SER A 255 14.99 -21.91 -2.51
CA SER A 255 16.38 -21.87 -3.00
C SER A 255 17.36 -22.60 -2.07
N ALA A 256 18.40 -23.20 -2.65
CA ALA A 256 19.41 -23.95 -1.88
C ALA A 256 20.15 -23.08 -0.84
N ASN A 257 20.14 -21.75 -0.99
CA ASN A 257 20.75 -20.76 -0.10
C ASN A 257 19.77 -20.11 0.90
N THR A 258 18.54 -20.62 1.04
CA THR A 258 17.66 -20.28 2.16
C THR A 258 18.34 -20.72 3.47
N PRO A 259 18.44 -19.87 4.53
CA PRO A 259 19.09 -20.26 5.77
C PRO A 259 18.29 -21.35 6.51
N ALA A 260 18.99 -22.28 7.15
CA ALA A 260 18.40 -23.50 7.72
C ALA A 260 17.32 -23.22 8.77
N GLU A 261 17.48 -22.15 9.55
CA GLU A 261 16.52 -21.70 10.56
C GLU A 261 15.24 -21.06 9.98
N TYR A 262 15.19 -20.83 8.66
CA TYR A 262 14.02 -20.33 7.92
C TYR A 262 13.44 -21.32 6.91
N GLU A 263 14.12 -22.43 6.58
CA GLU A 263 13.65 -23.41 5.58
C GLU A 263 12.22 -23.90 5.88
N GLU A 264 11.91 -24.22 7.14
CA GLU A 264 10.57 -24.65 7.56
C GLU A 264 9.53 -23.52 7.45
N ALA A 265 9.87 -22.29 7.83
CA ALA A 265 8.99 -21.12 7.72
C ALA A 265 8.63 -20.80 6.26
N VAL A 266 9.60 -20.93 5.34
CA VAL A 266 9.37 -20.81 3.90
C VAL A 266 8.51 -21.97 3.38
N ARG A 267 8.79 -23.21 3.80
CA ARG A 267 8.03 -24.41 3.40
C ARG A 267 6.57 -24.33 3.84
N GLU A 268 6.30 -23.89 5.07
CA GLU A 268 4.94 -23.69 5.59
C GLU A 268 4.20 -22.55 4.87
N GLY A 269 4.89 -21.44 4.56
CA GLY A 269 4.31 -20.34 3.78
C GLY A 269 3.88 -20.77 2.37
N ILE A 270 4.65 -21.64 1.71
CA ILE A 270 4.27 -22.26 0.43
C ILE A 270 3.05 -23.19 0.59
N LEU A 271 3.08 -24.07 1.60
CA LEU A 271 2.07 -25.12 1.76
C LEU A 271 0.74 -24.63 2.36
N TYR A 272 0.70 -23.43 2.94
CA TYR A 272 -0.51 -22.76 3.44
C TYR A 272 -1.70 -22.90 2.49
N TRP A 273 -1.48 -22.65 1.20
CA TRP A 273 -2.52 -22.61 0.17
C TRP A 273 -3.23 -23.96 -0.07
N ASN A 274 -2.66 -25.10 0.33
CA ASN A 274 -3.36 -26.39 0.32
C ASN A 274 -4.62 -26.39 1.20
N ARG A 275 -4.65 -25.55 2.26
CA ARG A 275 -5.81 -25.36 3.13
C ARG A 275 -6.95 -24.61 2.42
N ALA A 276 -6.60 -23.72 1.50
CA ALA A 276 -7.55 -22.99 0.65
C ALA A 276 -8.12 -23.90 -0.45
N PHE A 277 -7.28 -24.73 -1.08
CA PHE A 277 -7.70 -25.77 -2.03
C PHE A 277 -8.52 -26.91 -1.40
N GLY A 278 -8.40 -27.14 -0.09
CA GLY A 278 -9.04 -28.25 0.62
C GLY A 278 -8.45 -29.64 0.32
N LYS A 279 -7.35 -29.70 -0.42
CA LYS A 279 -6.59 -30.91 -0.80
C LYS A 279 -5.14 -30.53 -1.09
N GLU A 280 -4.25 -31.51 -1.13
CA GLU A 280 -2.88 -31.28 -1.62
C GLU A 280 -2.91 -31.02 -3.14
N VAL A 281 -2.56 -29.78 -3.51
CA VAL A 281 -2.29 -29.34 -4.89
C VAL A 281 -0.85 -28.87 -5.01
N ILE A 282 -0.33 -28.23 -3.96
CA ILE A 282 0.99 -27.61 -3.89
C ILE A 282 1.97 -28.51 -3.12
N LYS A 283 3.18 -28.65 -3.65
CA LYS A 283 4.32 -29.32 -3.01
C LYS A 283 5.49 -28.34 -2.85
N ALA A 284 6.27 -28.50 -1.79
CA ALA A 284 7.36 -27.60 -1.41
C ALA A 284 8.63 -28.40 -1.08
N ASP A 285 9.64 -28.32 -1.94
CA ASP A 285 10.91 -29.05 -1.84
C ASP A 285 12.11 -28.07 -1.76
N LYS A 286 13.31 -28.54 -1.40
CA LYS A 286 14.52 -27.73 -1.51
C LYS A 286 15.06 -27.77 -2.95
N ALA A 287 15.43 -26.62 -3.50
CA ALA A 287 16.01 -26.53 -4.85
C ALA A 287 17.33 -27.32 -4.94
N PRO A 288 17.60 -28.03 -6.06
CA PRO A 288 18.91 -28.62 -6.31
C PRO A 288 20.03 -27.57 -6.29
N ALA A 289 21.24 -27.97 -5.89
CA ALA A 289 22.38 -27.07 -5.82
C ALA A 289 22.67 -26.44 -7.20
N GLY A 290 22.76 -25.10 -7.25
CA GLY A 290 22.97 -24.33 -8.48
C GLY A 290 21.69 -23.92 -9.23
N VAL A 291 20.51 -24.43 -8.83
CA VAL A 291 19.21 -23.98 -9.36
C VAL A 291 18.79 -22.70 -8.61
N THR A 292 18.55 -21.63 -9.36
CA THR A 292 18.24 -20.27 -8.86
C THR A 292 17.25 -19.58 -9.78
N ALA A 293 16.42 -18.68 -9.23
CA ALA A 293 15.54 -17.86 -10.06
C ALA A 293 16.35 -16.84 -10.90
N PRO A 294 15.89 -16.48 -12.13
CA PRO A 294 14.77 -17.08 -12.85
C PRO A 294 15.14 -18.40 -13.54
N ASP A 295 14.31 -19.41 -13.33
CA ASP A 295 14.39 -20.74 -13.94
C ASP A 295 13.08 -21.11 -14.65
N ALA A 296 13.15 -22.01 -15.64
CA ALA A 296 12.01 -22.45 -16.44
C ALA A 296 11.55 -23.89 -16.14
N ALA A 297 12.35 -24.70 -15.44
CA ALA A 297 11.94 -26.05 -15.05
C ALA A 297 11.21 -26.05 -13.69
N HIS A 298 11.48 -25.06 -12.83
CA HIS A 298 11.04 -25.02 -11.44
C HIS A 298 10.35 -23.70 -11.09
N ASN A 299 9.28 -23.76 -10.28
CA ASN A 299 8.77 -22.58 -9.58
C ASN A 299 9.64 -22.34 -8.34
N ILE A 300 10.21 -21.14 -8.14
CA ILE A 300 11.27 -20.91 -7.14
C ILE A 300 10.93 -19.76 -6.19
N VAL A 301 10.99 -20.02 -4.88
CA VAL A 301 11.14 -18.99 -3.84
C VAL A 301 12.64 -18.76 -3.61
N GLN A 302 13.14 -17.67 -4.17
CA GLN A 302 14.56 -17.31 -4.16
C GLN A 302 14.88 -16.41 -2.96
N TRP A 303 15.73 -16.93 -2.07
CA TRP A 303 16.31 -16.15 -1.00
C TRP A 303 17.40 -15.22 -1.54
N VAL A 304 17.30 -13.93 -1.25
CA VAL A 304 18.18 -12.87 -1.73
C VAL A 304 18.96 -12.28 -0.54
N PRO A 305 20.27 -12.54 -0.40
CA PRO A 305 21.10 -11.97 0.65
C PRO A 305 21.36 -10.46 0.43
N TYR A 306 20.38 -9.62 0.79
CA TYR A 306 20.45 -8.17 0.64
C TYR A 306 19.67 -7.47 1.77
N ASP A 307 20.40 -6.99 2.78
CA ASP A 307 19.85 -6.59 4.09
C ASP A 307 19.26 -5.17 4.13
N SER A 308 19.61 -4.31 3.19
CA SER A 308 19.07 -2.95 3.07
C SER A 308 17.91 -2.84 2.07
N ALA A 309 17.56 -3.95 1.40
CA ALA A 309 16.44 -4.01 0.46
C ALA A 309 15.14 -4.37 1.18
N THR A 310 14.21 -3.43 1.21
CA THR A 310 12.95 -3.55 1.96
C THR A 310 11.79 -4.06 1.10
N PHE A 311 12.02 -5.13 0.32
CA PHE A 311 11.02 -5.70 -0.59
C PHE A 311 10.96 -7.23 -0.52
N ALA A 312 9.75 -7.76 -0.75
CA ALA A 312 9.54 -9.05 -1.40
C ALA A 312 8.67 -8.80 -2.63
N TYR A 313 8.74 -9.67 -3.63
CA TYR A 313 7.79 -9.65 -4.75
C TYR A 313 7.71 -11.00 -5.46
N ALA A 314 6.58 -11.22 -6.11
CA ALA A 314 6.33 -12.33 -7.03
C ALA A 314 6.36 -11.91 -8.51
N ASP A 315 6.62 -12.88 -9.38
CA ASP A 315 6.61 -12.79 -10.84
C ASP A 315 6.06 -14.10 -11.44
N ALA A 316 5.40 -14.03 -12.59
CA ALA A 316 4.74 -15.17 -13.21
C ALA A 316 4.74 -15.11 -14.76
N LEU A 317 5.18 -16.19 -15.39
CA LEU A 317 5.13 -16.38 -16.85
C LEU A 317 3.84 -17.15 -17.19
N VAL A 318 2.93 -16.51 -17.91
CA VAL A 318 1.54 -16.97 -18.13
C VAL A 318 1.25 -17.08 -19.62
N ASP A 319 0.68 -18.19 -20.09
CA ASP A 319 0.24 -18.32 -21.48
C ASP A 319 -0.73 -17.17 -21.83
N PRO A 320 -0.38 -16.25 -22.77
CA PRO A 320 -1.14 -15.04 -23.04
C PRO A 320 -2.48 -15.30 -23.72
N ILE A 321 -2.72 -16.52 -24.23
CA ILE A 321 -3.97 -16.92 -24.87
C ILE A 321 -4.87 -17.69 -23.90
N SER A 322 -4.33 -18.64 -23.12
CA SER A 322 -5.17 -19.43 -22.19
C SER A 322 -5.33 -18.83 -20.79
N GLY A 323 -4.38 -18.03 -20.32
CA GLY A 323 -4.28 -17.64 -18.90
C GLY A 323 -3.57 -18.69 -18.03
N ALA A 324 -3.03 -19.77 -18.61
CA ALA A 324 -2.35 -20.81 -17.85
C ALA A 324 -0.97 -20.36 -17.37
N THR A 325 -0.81 -20.16 -16.05
CA THR A 325 0.50 -19.92 -15.43
C THR A 325 1.40 -21.14 -15.67
N GLN A 326 2.55 -20.89 -16.32
CA GLN A 326 3.55 -21.92 -16.61
C GLN A 326 4.58 -22.00 -15.50
N HIS A 327 5.12 -20.84 -15.13
CA HIS A 327 6.22 -20.67 -14.18
C HIS A 327 5.93 -19.49 -13.28
N GLY A 328 6.23 -19.63 -12.00
CA GLY A 328 6.11 -18.56 -11.02
C GLY A 328 7.26 -18.54 -10.03
N GLN A 329 7.67 -17.35 -9.65
CA GLN A 329 8.87 -17.10 -8.85
C GLN A 329 8.58 -16.04 -7.81
N ALA A 330 9.25 -16.13 -6.67
CA ALA A 330 9.16 -15.15 -5.58
C ALA A 330 10.55 -14.79 -5.09
N TYR A 331 10.83 -13.51 -4.92
CA TYR A 331 12.09 -13.00 -4.38
C TYR A 331 11.86 -12.50 -2.96
N ILE A 332 12.55 -13.09 -1.98
CA ILE A 332 12.48 -12.71 -0.57
C ILE A 332 13.86 -12.29 -0.07
N THR A 333 13.96 -11.08 0.47
CA THR A 333 15.23 -10.48 0.94
C THR A 333 15.53 -10.83 2.39
N SER A 334 16.81 -10.91 2.74
CA SER A 334 17.27 -11.17 4.11
C SER A 334 16.96 -10.05 5.13
N VAL A 335 16.33 -8.96 4.70
CA VAL A 335 15.74 -7.93 5.59
C VAL A 335 14.68 -8.50 6.53
N PHE A 336 13.95 -9.54 6.10
CA PHE A 336 12.91 -10.19 6.90
C PHE A 336 13.47 -11.20 7.90
N ALA A 337 14.76 -11.55 7.78
CA ALA A 337 15.48 -12.45 8.68
C ALA A 337 16.14 -11.67 9.85
N PHE A 338 15.31 -11.35 10.83
CA PHE A 338 15.70 -10.75 12.10
C PHE A 338 15.85 -11.82 13.19
N SER A 339 16.85 -12.70 13.07
CA SER A 339 16.99 -13.93 13.88
C SER A 339 17.48 -13.77 15.33
N SER A 340 17.90 -12.58 15.76
CA SER A 340 18.39 -12.30 17.14
C SER A 340 18.23 -10.83 17.51
N LYS A 341 18.27 -10.47 18.80
CA LYS A 341 18.28 -9.06 19.27
C LYS A 341 19.46 -8.27 18.69
N ALA A 342 20.57 -8.93 18.35
CA ALA A 342 21.68 -8.31 17.64
C ALA A 342 21.33 -8.00 16.16
N ARG A 343 20.66 -8.94 15.48
CA ARG A 343 20.24 -8.82 14.09
C ARG A 343 19.05 -7.86 13.89
N VAL A 344 18.07 -7.86 14.80
CA VAL A 344 16.98 -6.85 14.87
C VAL A 344 17.59 -5.46 14.94
N ARG A 345 18.60 -5.26 15.81
CA ARG A 345 19.34 -4.00 15.89
C ARG A 345 20.04 -3.66 14.58
N GLU A 346 20.75 -4.60 13.94
CA GLU A 346 21.39 -4.36 12.64
C GLU A 346 20.40 -3.89 11.57
N LEU A 347 19.30 -4.62 11.38
CA LEU A 347 18.30 -4.33 10.36
C LEU A 347 17.59 -3.00 10.59
N LEU A 348 17.22 -2.67 11.84
CA LEU A 348 16.64 -1.38 12.21
C LEU A 348 17.54 -0.20 11.78
N ARG A 349 18.87 -0.37 11.83
CA ARG A 349 19.85 0.65 11.44
C ARG A 349 19.94 0.81 9.93
N LEU A 350 19.99 -0.29 9.20
CA LEU A 350 20.00 -0.29 7.73
C LEU A 350 18.73 0.37 7.19
N VAL A 351 17.57 -0.10 7.65
CA VAL A 351 16.25 0.43 7.24
C VAL A 351 16.08 1.91 7.58
N ARG A 352 16.65 2.39 8.70
CA ARG A 352 16.66 3.83 9.02
C ARG A 352 17.64 4.65 8.19
N SER A 353 18.81 4.12 7.82
CA SER A 353 19.74 4.84 6.94
C SER A 353 19.12 5.14 5.56
N THR A 354 18.27 4.24 5.05
CA THR A 354 17.49 4.47 3.82
C THR A 354 16.43 5.57 3.96
N LEU A 355 15.99 5.91 5.18
CA LEU A 355 15.02 6.98 5.44
C LEU A 355 15.68 8.36 5.61
N ASP A 356 16.96 8.40 6.02
CA ASP A 356 17.71 9.63 6.32
C ASP A 356 18.37 10.24 5.06
N HIS A 357 18.65 9.45 4.01
CA HIS A 357 19.19 9.93 2.71
C HIS A 357 18.13 10.65 1.85
N LYS A 358 17.66 11.82 2.29
CA LYS A 358 16.58 12.60 1.63
C LYS A 358 17.01 13.68 0.63
N ASP A 359 18.29 13.76 0.28
CA ASP A 359 18.79 14.82 -0.60
C ASP A 359 18.54 14.54 -2.10
N GLY A 360 17.43 15.08 -2.60
CA GLY A 360 17.43 15.73 -3.92
C GLY A 360 17.37 14.84 -5.17
N LYS A 361 17.23 13.52 -5.05
CA LYS A 361 16.77 12.64 -6.14
C LYS A 361 16.22 11.34 -5.57
N SER A 362 15.09 10.87 -6.09
CA SER A 362 14.70 9.48 -5.92
C SER A 362 15.61 8.63 -6.82
N THR A 363 16.68 8.07 -6.25
CA THR A 363 17.25 6.84 -6.81
C THR A 363 16.25 5.74 -6.46
N ASN A 364 15.25 5.56 -7.33
CA ASN A 364 14.10 4.70 -7.03
C ASN A 364 14.59 3.32 -6.59
N SER A 365 14.11 2.87 -5.43
CA SER A 365 14.22 1.46 -5.00
C SER A 365 13.22 0.56 -5.74
N ASN A 366 12.56 1.09 -6.77
CA ASN A 366 12.03 0.29 -7.88
C ASN A 366 13.21 -0.47 -8.52
N LEU A 367 13.15 -1.81 -8.53
CA LEU A 367 14.06 -2.62 -9.37
C LEU A 367 13.62 -2.64 -10.86
N GLY A 368 12.50 -1.99 -11.18
CA GLY A 368 12.18 -1.47 -12.51
C GLY A 368 12.59 -0.01 -12.64
N ILE A 369 13.05 0.37 -13.83
CA ILE A 369 13.35 1.77 -14.17
C ILE A 369 12.08 2.49 -14.62
N ASP A 370 11.93 3.79 -14.41
CA ASP A 370 10.64 4.50 -14.51
C ASP A 370 9.87 4.36 -15.84
N PHE A 371 10.53 4.04 -16.95
CA PHE A 371 9.89 3.72 -18.23
C PHE A 371 9.59 2.22 -18.45
N LEU A 372 10.32 1.33 -17.77
CA LEU A 372 9.99 -0.09 -17.66
C LEU A 372 8.78 -0.20 -16.74
N GLN A 373 7.64 -0.58 -17.30
CA GLN A 373 6.48 -0.95 -16.47
C GLN A 373 6.78 -2.28 -15.79
N SER A 374 7.52 -2.24 -14.69
CA SER A 374 7.71 -3.38 -13.80
C SER A 374 6.37 -3.72 -13.19
N SER A 375 5.68 -4.69 -13.80
CA SER A 375 4.68 -5.50 -13.13
C SER A 375 5.36 -6.44 -12.14
N SER A 376 6.05 -5.85 -11.16
CA SER A 376 6.12 -6.48 -9.86
C SER A 376 4.66 -6.70 -9.44
N LEU A 377 4.33 -7.93 -9.05
CA LEU A 377 3.00 -8.24 -8.56
C LEU A 377 2.70 -7.52 -7.22
N CYS A 378 3.75 -6.95 -6.60
CA CYS A 378 3.77 -6.24 -5.33
C CYS A 378 4.41 -4.83 -5.50
N SER A 379 3.68 -3.72 -5.30
CA SER A 379 4.22 -2.35 -5.44
C SER A 379 3.70 -1.37 -4.38
N GLY A 380 4.26 -1.43 -3.17
CA GLY A 380 4.00 -0.45 -2.10
C GLY A 380 5.09 0.61 -1.97
N ASP A 381 4.82 1.71 -1.27
CA ASP A 381 5.81 2.75 -0.96
C ASP A 381 6.96 2.18 -0.09
N PRO A 382 8.22 2.14 -0.58
CA PRO A 382 9.35 1.65 0.18
C PRO A 382 9.64 2.46 1.46
N ILE A 383 9.32 3.76 1.46
CA ILE A 383 9.50 4.66 2.60
C ILE A 383 8.47 4.32 3.68
N GLN A 384 7.19 4.17 3.32
CA GLN A 384 6.12 3.76 4.23
C GLN A 384 6.40 2.37 4.83
N PHE A 385 6.81 1.40 4.00
CA PHE A 385 7.22 0.08 4.51
C PHE A 385 8.40 0.21 5.48
N ALA A 386 9.46 0.94 5.11
CA ALA A 386 10.65 1.09 5.96
C ALA A 386 10.33 1.73 7.32
N GLN A 387 9.42 2.71 7.36
CA GLN A 387 8.92 3.29 8.61
C GLN A 387 8.18 2.26 9.47
N GLN A 388 7.23 1.53 8.89
CA GLN A 388 6.42 0.52 9.58
C GLN A 388 7.25 -0.65 10.09
N PHE A 389 8.22 -1.11 9.29
CA PHE A 389 9.12 -2.19 9.67
C PHE A 389 10.12 -1.74 10.75
N ALA A 390 10.66 -0.52 10.67
CA ALA A 390 11.52 0.04 11.71
C ALA A 390 10.79 0.15 13.07
N ALA A 391 9.55 0.67 13.09
CA ALA A 391 8.75 0.74 14.31
C ALA A 391 8.45 -0.66 14.89
N GLY A 392 8.24 -1.66 14.03
CA GLY A 392 8.12 -3.06 14.42
C GLY A 392 9.38 -3.62 15.08
N LEU A 393 10.56 -3.39 14.49
CA LEU A 393 11.83 -3.82 15.06
C LEU A 393 12.15 -3.10 16.39
N GLU A 394 11.78 -1.83 16.55
CA GLU A 394 11.88 -1.12 17.84
C GLU A 394 11.00 -1.75 18.92
N ALA A 395 9.76 -2.14 18.57
CA ALA A 395 8.86 -2.84 19.50
C ALA A 395 9.41 -4.20 19.95
N VAL A 396 10.18 -4.90 19.11
CA VAL A 396 10.88 -6.15 19.48
C VAL A 396 12.07 -5.88 20.42
N LEU A 397 12.77 -4.74 20.27
CA LEU A 397 13.90 -4.38 21.13
C LEU A 397 13.50 -3.84 22.51
N ALA A 398 12.31 -3.27 22.62
CA ALA A 398 11.77 -2.73 23.88
C ALA A 398 11.40 -3.80 24.92
N VAL A 399 11.49 -5.10 24.59
CA VAL A 399 11.08 -6.21 25.45
C VAL A 399 12.28 -6.81 26.17
N ASP A 400 12.46 -6.49 27.46
CA ASP A 400 13.59 -6.97 28.26
C ASP A 400 13.70 -8.52 28.25
N GLN A 401 12.62 -9.23 28.57
CA GLN A 401 12.62 -10.68 28.79
C GLN A 401 12.69 -11.54 27.50
N LEU A 402 12.57 -10.92 26.31
CA LEU A 402 12.62 -11.65 25.05
C LEU A 402 14.04 -12.16 24.79
N ASP A 403 14.19 -13.46 24.53
CA ASP A 403 15.48 -14.08 24.17
C ASP A 403 15.65 -14.17 22.64
N ASP A 404 16.84 -14.58 22.18
CA ASP A 404 17.09 -14.74 20.75
C ASP A 404 16.24 -15.86 20.12
N SER A 405 15.81 -16.89 20.88
CA SER A 405 14.86 -17.87 20.34
C SER A 405 13.47 -17.27 20.11
N GLY A 406 13.00 -16.39 20.99
CA GLY A 406 11.76 -15.62 20.81
C GLY A 406 11.84 -14.66 19.62
N VAL A 407 12.99 -14.01 19.43
CA VAL A 407 13.25 -13.17 18.25
C VAL A 407 13.23 -14.00 16.95
N LEU A 408 13.87 -15.18 16.94
CA LEU A 408 13.80 -16.08 15.80
C LEU A 408 12.36 -16.54 15.50
N ARG A 409 11.55 -16.90 16.51
CA ARG A 409 10.12 -17.27 16.32
C ARG A 409 9.32 -16.14 15.66
N LEU A 410 9.46 -14.90 16.14
CA LEU A 410 8.83 -13.72 15.52
C LEU A 410 9.23 -13.60 14.04
N SER A 411 10.52 -13.74 13.74
CA SER A 411 11.03 -13.59 12.38
C SER A 411 10.57 -14.74 11.47
N GLN A 412 10.48 -15.97 11.97
CA GLN A 412 9.90 -17.11 11.24
C GLN A 412 8.42 -16.86 10.90
N ASP A 413 7.61 -16.39 11.85
CA ASP A 413 6.20 -16.04 11.57
C ASP A 413 6.08 -14.88 10.56
N TYR A 414 6.95 -13.87 10.64
CA TYR A 414 7.01 -12.81 9.62
C TYR A 414 7.31 -13.38 8.22
N VAL A 415 8.30 -14.28 8.12
CA VAL A 415 8.68 -14.96 6.86
C VAL A 415 7.55 -15.86 6.35
N ARG A 416 6.83 -16.61 7.21
CA ARG A 416 5.64 -17.40 6.83
C ARG A 416 4.61 -16.54 6.11
N LYS A 417 4.26 -15.37 6.66
CA LYS A 417 3.31 -14.43 6.04
C LYS A 417 3.85 -13.91 4.71
N VAL A 418 5.11 -13.45 4.66
CA VAL A 418 5.71 -12.94 3.40
C VAL A 418 5.66 -14.01 2.31
N VAL A 419 6.11 -15.24 2.57
CA VAL A 419 6.10 -16.30 1.55
C VAL A 419 4.69 -16.69 1.15
N ALA A 420 3.73 -16.78 2.07
CA ALA A 420 2.33 -17.05 1.73
C ALA A 420 1.74 -15.96 0.80
N HIS A 421 2.08 -14.69 1.02
CA HIS A 421 1.69 -13.55 0.19
C HIS A 421 2.24 -13.68 -1.25
N GLU A 422 3.55 -13.88 -1.40
CA GLU A 422 4.17 -14.01 -2.74
C GLU A 422 3.63 -15.24 -3.50
N ILE A 423 3.40 -16.36 -2.82
CA ILE A 423 2.81 -17.55 -3.44
C ILE A 423 1.35 -17.30 -3.84
N GLY A 424 0.60 -16.47 -3.12
CA GLY A 424 -0.74 -16.04 -3.51
C GLY A 424 -0.73 -15.26 -4.83
N HIS A 425 0.22 -14.34 -4.99
CA HIS A 425 0.44 -13.64 -6.26
C HIS A 425 0.80 -14.60 -7.40
N VAL A 426 1.70 -15.56 -7.17
CA VAL A 426 2.05 -16.59 -8.16
C VAL A 426 0.84 -17.47 -8.54
N LEU A 427 -0.03 -17.80 -7.59
CA LEU A 427 -1.30 -18.48 -7.83
C LEU A 427 -2.34 -17.61 -8.55
N GLY A 428 -2.03 -16.34 -8.79
CA GLY A 428 -2.81 -15.41 -9.60
C GLY A 428 -3.55 -14.32 -8.80
N LEU A 429 -3.46 -14.24 -7.47
CA LEU A 429 -4.25 -13.31 -6.67
C LEU A 429 -3.68 -11.88 -6.67
N ARG A 430 -4.55 -10.88 -6.85
CA ARG A 430 -4.26 -9.46 -6.56
C ARG A 430 -4.08 -9.26 -5.04
N HIS A 431 -3.57 -8.09 -4.65
CA HIS A 431 -3.69 -7.60 -3.28
C HIS A 431 -5.16 -7.52 -2.82
N ASN A 432 -5.38 -7.61 -1.51
CA ASN A 432 -6.65 -7.24 -0.88
C ASN A 432 -6.41 -6.25 0.28
N PHE A 433 -6.20 -4.97 -0.05
CA PHE A 433 -5.94 -3.87 0.90
C PHE A 433 -7.19 -3.40 1.67
N ALA A 434 -8.26 -4.18 1.63
CA ALA A 434 -9.49 -3.94 2.38
C ALA A 434 -9.84 -5.11 3.32
N SER A 435 -8.98 -6.13 3.42
CA SER A 435 -9.23 -7.29 4.26
C SER A 435 -9.01 -7.01 5.76
N SER A 436 -8.26 -5.94 6.10
CA SER A 436 -8.21 -5.35 7.44
C SER A 436 -9.60 -4.94 7.94
N LEU A 437 -10.50 -4.55 7.03
CA LEU A 437 -11.88 -4.14 7.34
C LEU A 437 -12.79 -5.28 7.82
N THR A 438 -12.34 -6.54 7.77
CA THR A 438 -13.03 -7.70 8.35
C THR A 438 -12.31 -8.32 9.55
N GLY A 439 -11.26 -7.66 10.06
CA GLY A 439 -10.60 -8.03 11.32
C GLY A 439 -11.57 -8.05 12.51
N THR A 440 -11.38 -9.04 13.40
CA THR A 440 -12.21 -9.31 14.59
C THR A 440 -11.44 -9.27 15.92
N LEU A 441 -10.13 -9.01 15.88
CA LEU A 441 -9.38 -8.51 17.04
C LEU A 441 -9.49 -6.99 17.14
N THR A 442 -9.62 -6.46 18.35
CA THR A 442 -9.44 -5.03 18.62
C THR A 442 -7.94 -4.67 18.67
N HIS A 443 -7.62 -3.37 18.75
CA HIS A 443 -6.23 -2.92 18.95
C HIS A 443 -5.70 -3.40 20.31
N ARG A 444 -6.51 -3.25 21.37
CA ARG A 444 -6.18 -3.67 22.73
C ARG A 444 -5.94 -5.19 22.85
N GLU A 445 -6.71 -6.00 22.11
CA GLU A 445 -6.50 -7.46 22.10
C GLU A 445 -5.29 -7.88 21.25
N LEU A 446 -5.00 -7.19 20.15
CA LEU A 446 -3.77 -7.42 19.38
C LEU A 446 -2.51 -7.06 20.19
N ASP A 447 -2.57 -5.98 20.99
CA ASP A 447 -1.50 -5.60 21.93
C ASP A 447 -1.33 -6.61 23.08
N ASP A 448 -2.42 -7.11 23.65
CA ASP A 448 -2.36 -8.12 24.71
C ASP A 448 -1.86 -9.47 24.17
N TRP A 449 -2.35 -9.91 22.99
CA TRP A 449 -1.81 -11.07 22.28
C TRP A 449 -0.32 -10.91 21.99
N PHE A 450 0.12 -9.74 21.50
CA PHE A 450 1.53 -9.51 21.19
C PHE A 450 2.38 -9.58 22.46
N ARG A 451 1.92 -9.01 23.59
CA ARG A 451 2.60 -9.16 24.89
C ARG A 451 2.63 -10.63 25.37
N GLN A 452 1.55 -11.38 25.18
CA GLN A 452 1.51 -12.82 25.50
C GLN A 452 2.47 -13.64 24.61
N TYR A 453 2.55 -13.32 23.32
CA TYR A 453 3.47 -13.95 22.37
C TYR A 453 4.92 -13.73 22.78
N LEU A 454 5.28 -12.47 23.02
CA LEU A 454 6.63 -12.06 23.41
C LEU A 454 7.12 -12.74 24.71
N ASN A 455 6.21 -12.95 25.66
CA ASN A 455 6.49 -13.62 26.93
C ASN A 455 6.31 -15.15 26.89
N ASN A 456 6.09 -15.74 25.70
CA ASN A 456 5.83 -17.17 25.50
C ASN A 456 4.66 -17.70 26.36
N SER A 457 3.63 -16.87 26.57
CA SER A 457 2.48 -17.11 27.43
C SER A 457 1.14 -17.01 26.68
N ILE A 458 1.13 -17.38 25.39
CA ILE A 458 -0.05 -17.30 24.51
C ILE A 458 -1.17 -18.19 25.04
N THR A 459 -2.36 -17.61 25.22
CA THR A 459 -3.60 -18.34 25.48
C THR A 459 -4.37 -18.59 24.17
N ASN A 460 -5.05 -19.73 24.07
CA ASN A 460 -5.86 -20.11 22.90
C ASN A 460 -7.07 -19.18 22.62
N ASN A 461 -7.28 -18.17 23.45
CA ASN A 461 -8.43 -17.25 23.40
C ASN A 461 -8.54 -16.51 22.05
N TYR A 462 -7.42 -16.26 21.39
CA TYR A 462 -7.36 -15.48 20.15
C TYR A 462 -7.43 -16.32 18.88
N ASN A 463 -7.40 -17.66 18.98
CA ASN A 463 -7.28 -18.57 17.82
C ASN A 463 -8.48 -18.51 16.86
N ASN A 464 -9.62 -17.99 17.32
CA ASN A 464 -10.84 -17.80 16.52
C ASN A 464 -11.01 -16.35 16.01
N HIS A 465 -10.09 -15.44 16.33
CA HIS A 465 -10.11 -14.06 15.87
C HIS A 465 -9.12 -13.85 14.73
N LEU A 466 -9.34 -12.81 13.93
CA LEU A 466 -8.54 -12.46 12.76
C LEU A 466 -8.08 -11.00 12.85
N THR A 467 -6.90 -10.70 12.32
CA THR A 467 -6.49 -9.30 12.07
C THR A 467 -6.79 -8.85 10.65
N SER A 468 -6.93 -9.80 9.73
CA SER A 468 -7.34 -9.66 8.33
C SER A 468 -7.82 -11.03 7.84
N GLU A 469 -8.71 -11.08 6.85
CA GLU A 469 -9.21 -12.33 6.26
C GLU A 469 -8.35 -12.86 5.10
N SER A 470 -7.24 -12.19 4.76
CA SER A 470 -6.37 -12.57 3.64
C SER A 470 -4.88 -12.38 3.93
N VAL A 471 -4.03 -13.31 3.47
CA VAL A 471 -2.58 -13.06 3.40
C VAL A 471 -2.22 -12.03 2.34
N MET A 472 -3.12 -11.68 1.40
CA MET A 472 -2.90 -10.70 0.32
C MET A 472 -2.99 -9.23 0.78
N ASP A 473 -3.17 -9.00 2.08
CA ASP A 473 -3.31 -7.69 2.70
C ASP A 473 -1.96 -7.11 3.18
N TYR A 474 -1.85 -5.78 3.28
CA TYR A 474 -0.66 -5.05 3.75
C TYR A 474 -0.84 -4.60 5.20
N THR A 475 -0.86 -5.54 6.15
CA THR A 475 -1.12 -5.20 7.55
C THR A 475 0.13 -4.76 8.35
N PRO A 476 -0.03 -3.97 9.43
CA PRO A 476 1.04 -3.57 10.35
C PRO A 476 1.79 -4.73 10.99
N PHE A 477 3.00 -4.46 11.49
CA PHE A 477 3.94 -5.47 12.01
C PHE A 477 3.30 -6.49 12.99
N LYS A 478 2.55 -6.03 14.00
CA LYS A 478 1.86 -6.90 14.98
C LYS A 478 0.84 -7.83 14.31
N SER A 479 0.06 -7.34 13.36
CA SER A 479 -0.91 -8.15 12.59
C SER A 479 -0.22 -9.12 11.63
N ARG A 480 0.86 -8.69 10.96
CA ARG A 480 1.63 -9.57 10.05
C ARG A 480 2.21 -10.77 10.79
N LEU A 481 2.68 -10.57 12.04
CA LEU A 481 3.09 -11.63 12.95
C LEU A 481 1.91 -12.53 13.38
N PHE A 482 0.75 -11.96 13.71
CA PHE A 482 -0.45 -12.72 14.05
C PHE A 482 -0.88 -13.66 12.92
N ILE A 483 -0.88 -13.17 11.68
CA ILE A 483 -1.19 -13.97 10.48
C ILE A 483 -0.12 -15.06 10.27
N GLY A 484 1.17 -14.73 10.44
CA GLY A 484 2.27 -15.70 10.41
C GLY A 484 2.11 -16.83 11.42
N HIS A 485 1.73 -16.48 12.65
CA HIS A 485 1.43 -17.42 13.72
C HIS A 485 0.24 -18.33 13.38
N LEU A 486 -0.85 -17.78 12.83
CA LEU A 486 -1.99 -18.58 12.36
C LEU A 486 -1.61 -19.50 11.18
N ILE A 487 -0.70 -19.10 10.30
CA ILE A 487 -0.15 -19.98 9.26
C ILE A 487 0.56 -21.18 9.91
N HIS A 488 1.32 -20.99 10.99
CA HIS A 488 1.96 -22.09 11.71
C HIS A 488 0.97 -22.97 12.51
N THR A 489 0.06 -22.37 13.29
CA THR A 489 -0.74 -23.09 14.30
C THR A 489 -2.14 -23.52 13.86
N SER A 490 -2.76 -22.84 12.89
CA SER A 490 -4.10 -23.19 12.40
C SER A 490 -4.06 -24.31 11.35
N LYS A 491 -5.18 -25.03 11.20
CA LYS A 491 -5.40 -26.00 10.11
C LYS A 491 -6.24 -25.43 8.96
N GLU A 492 -6.88 -24.29 9.18
CA GLU A 492 -7.68 -23.60 8.17
C GLU A 492 -6.84 -22.58 7.38
N ALA A 493 -7.34 -22.21 6.19
CA ALA A 493 -6.95 -20.99 5.50
C ALA A 493 -7.80 -19.81 6.02
N LEU A 494 -7.30 -18.59 5.85
CA LEU A 494 -8.09 -17.39 6.14
C LEU A 494 -9.33 -17.32 5.21
N PRO A 495 -10.46 -16.71 5.65
CA PRO A 495 -11.73 -16.84 4.94
C PRO A 495 -11.75 -16.30 3.51
N TYR A 496 -11.08 -15.18 3.24
CA TYR A 496 -11.00 -14.62 1.88
C TYR A 496 -10.10 -15.48 1.00
N ASP A 497 -8.91 -15.85 1.48
CA ASP A 497 -7.96 -16.69 0.72
C ASP A 497 -8.60 -18.02 0.28
N LYS A 498 -9.35 -18.64 1.19
CA LYS A 498 -10.12 -19.86 0.93
C LYS A 498 -11.17 -19.63 -0.17
N ALA A 499 -11.99 -18.60 -0.03
CA ALA A 499 -13.07 -18.29 -0.98
C ALA A 499 -12.54 -17.86 -2.36
N ALA A 500 -11.45 -17.09 -2.41
CA ALA A 500 -10.84 -16.59 -3.65
C ALA A 500 -10.23 -17.74 -4.47
N ILE A 501 -9.47 -18.65 -3.84
CA ILE A 501 -8.99 -19.89 -4.49
C ILE A 501 -10.17 -20.76 -4.94
N GLN A 502 -11.20 -20.91 -4.11
CA GLN A 502 -12.38 -21.71 -4.46
C GLN A 502 -13.16 -21.13 -5.65
N TRP A 503 -13.26 -19.80 -5.80
CA TRP A 503 -13.82 -19.16 -7.00
C TRP A 503 -12.90 -19.31 -8.22
N GLY A 504 -11.61 -19.06 -8.06
CA GLY A 504 -10.64 -18.98 -9.17
C GLY A 504 -10.14 -20.32 -9.70
N TYR A 505 -10.26 -21.40 -8.91
CA TYR A 505 -9.80 -22.74 -9.29
C TYR A 505 -10.86 -23.84 -9.24
N LEU A 506 -11.94 -23.66 -8.46
CA LEU A 506 -12.97 -24.69 -8.21
C LEU A 506 -14.40 -24.19 -8.54
N ASP A 507 -14.51 -23.03 -9.19
CA ASP A 507 -15.74 -22.40 -9.68
C ASP A 507 -16.86 -22.21 -8.64
N GLN A 508 -16.49 -22.01 -7.37
CA GLN A 508 -17.44 -21.74 -6.27
C GLN A 508 -17.82 -20.25 -6.19
N THR A 509 -19.06 -19.96 -5.83
CA THR A 509 -19.62 -18.59 -5.76
C THR A 509 -19.37 -17.87 -4.43
N THR A 510 -18.68 -18.50 -3.47
CA THR A 510 -18.61 -18.07 -2.06
C THR A 510 -18.17 -16.63 -1.81
N VAL A 511 -17.30 -16.06 -2.66
CA VAL A 511 -16.91 -14.64 -2.61
C VAL A 511 -18.10 -13.70 -2.90
N ILE A 512 -18.93 -14.06 -3.89
CA ILE A 512 -20.13 -13.33 -4.29
C ILE A 512 -21.23 -13.53 -3.24
N ASP A 513 -21.47 -14.78 -2.83
CA ASP A 513 -22.54 -15.16 -1.89
C ASP A 513 -22.38 -14.50 -0.51
N ARG A 514 -21.13 -14.31 -0.07
CA ARG A 514 -20.79 -13.60 1.18
C ARG A 514 -20.54 -12.11 1.01
N LYS A 515 -20.53 -11.61 -0.24
CA LYS A 515 -20.08 -10.26 -0.61
C LYS A 515 -18.72 -9.91 0.03
N THR A 516 -17.72 -10.79 -0.14
CA THR A 516 -16.40 -10.62 0.49
C THR A 516 -15.77 -9.29 0.12
N ILE A 517 -15.23 -8.58 1.11
CA ILE A 517 -14.59 -7.28 0.88
C ILE A 517 -13.28 -7.49 0.12
N PHE A 518 -13.12 -6.74 -0.98
CA PHE A 518 -11.97 -6.82 -1.86
C PHE A 518 -11.59 -5.43 -2.39
N ALA A 519 -10.29 -5.12 -2.40
CA ALA A 519 -9.76 -3.90 -3.01
C ALA A 519 -8.30 -4.04 -3.44
N THR A 520 -7.96 -3.49 -4.60
CA THR A 520 -6.65 -3.56 -5.24
C THR A 520 -5.80 -2.31 -5.01
N ASP A 521 -4.58 -2.31 -5.56
CA ASP A 521 -3.69 -1.15 -5.65
C ASP A 521 -4.39 0.10 -6.20
N GLN A 522 -5.22 -0.06 -7.25
CA GLN A 522 -5.96 1.01 -7.88
C GLN A 522 -7.03 1.64 -6.96
N ASP A 523 -7.57 0.86 -6.02
CA ASP A 523 -8.67 1.27 -5.14
C ASP A 523 -8.20 2.11 -3.94
N THR A 524 -6.89 2.08 -3.62
CA THR A 524 -6.27 2.86 -2.54
C THR A 524 -6.43 4.38 -2.70
N ALA A 525 -6.59 4.85 -3.95
CA ALA A 525 -6.86 6.26 -4.27
C ALA A 525 -8.37 6.58 -4.38
N VAL A 526 -9.25 5.59 -4.19
CA VAL A 526 -10.69 5.67 -4.47
C VAL A 526 -11.53 5.64 -3.20
N TYR A 527 -11.12 4.89 -2.17
CA TYR A 527 -11.85 4.69 -0.91
C TYR A 527 -11.02 5.13 0.30
N GLY A 528 -11.62 5.83 1.26
CA GLY A 528 -10.92 6.32 2.45
C GLY A 528 -10.54 5.22 3.45
N ASP A 529 -11.15 4.03 3.35
CA ASP A 529 -10.93 2.86 4.20
C ASP A 529 -10.20 1.71 3.49
N VAL A 530 -9.55 1.97 2.35
CA VAL A 530 -8.68 1.01 1.65
C VAL A 530 -7.25 1.54 1.68
N ARG A 531 -6.39 0.99 2.54
CA ARG A 531 -5.08 1.60 2.86
C ARG A 531 -4.02 0.55 3.15
N THR A 532 -2.77 0.87 2.83
CA THR A 532 -1.59 0.10 3.23
C THR A 532 -1.19 0.39 4.67
N PHE A 533 -0.88 -0.65 5.43
CA PHE A 533 -0.47 -0.64 6.84
C PHE A 533 -1.50 0.01 7.79
N ASP A 534 -2.79 -0.24 7.55
CA ASP A 534 -3.86 0.07 8.50
C ASP A 534 -4.42 -1.19 9.20
N TYR A 535 -5.26 -0.98 10.21
CA TYR A 535 -5.74 -2.10 11.04
C TYR A 535 -7.12 -1.87 11.66
N GLY A 536 -7.91 -2.93 11.67
CA GLY A 536 -9.23 -3.02 12.30
C GLY A 536 -10.39 -2.63 11.36
N PRO A 537 -11.63 -2.99 11.74
CA PRO A 537 -12.82 -2.78 10.91
C PRO A 537 -13.25 -1.31 10.75
N ASP A 538 -12.57 -0.37 11.40
CA ASP A 538 -13.03 1.00 11.63
C ASP A 538 -11.86 2.00 11.54
N PRO A 539 -11.74 2.74 10.41
CA PRO A 539 -10.54 3.54 10.09
C PRO A 539 -10.31 4.71 11.06
N ILE A 540 -11.38 5.22 11.67
CA ILE A 540 -11.34 6.30 12.66
C ILE A 540 -10.77 5.79 14.00
N VAL A 541 -11.15 4.56 14.37
CA VAL A 541 -10.65 3.89 15.56
C VAL A 541 -9.15 3.60 15.42
N GLY A 542 -8.71 3.18 14.23
CA GLY A 542 -7.29 3.03 13.88
C GLY A 542 -6.50 4.34 13.93
N ALA A 543 -6.96 5.40 13.25
CA ALA A 543 -6.28 6.70 13.26
C ALA A 543 -6.17 7.31 14.67
N TYR A 544 -7.21 7.14 15.51
CA TYR A 544 -7.16 7.53 16.92
C TYR A 544 -6.14 6.66 17.71
N ALA A 545 -6.06 5.36 17.48
CA ALA A 545 -5.04 4.51 18.11
C ALA A 545 -3.61 4.94 17.72
N ASN A 546 -3.39 5.25 16.43
CA ASN A 546 -2.13 5.72 15.87
C ASN A 546 -1.67 7.06 16.48
N ILE A 547 -2.59 8.02 16.67
CA ILE A 547 -2.31 9.28 17.41
C ILE A 547 -1.79 8.96 18.82
N GLY A 548 -2.40 7.99 19.49
CA GLY A 548 -1.97 7.55 20.81
C GLY A 548 -0.57 6.95 20.82
N ASP A 549 -0.27 6.03 19.90
CA ASP A 549 1.03 5.38 19.81
C ASP A 549 2.14 6.36 19.41
N LEU A 550 1.86 7.31 18.50
CA LEU A 550 2.78 8.39 18.15
C LEU A 550 3.20 9.20 19.39
N VAL A 551 2.25 9.60 20.24
CA VAL A 551 2.53 10.36 21.47
C VAL A 551 3.23 9.50 22.52
N ARG A 552 2.82 8.24 22.71
CA ARG A 552 3.44 7.29 23.65
C ARG A 552 4.90 6.97 23.30
N ASN A 553 5.20 6.83 22.01
CA ASN A 553 6.51 6.39 21.53
C ASN A 553 7.49 7.55 21.28
N LEU A 554 7.01 8.80 21.23
CA LEU A 554 7.84 9.99 21.01
C LEU A 554 9.06 10.10 21.97
N PRO A 555 8.96 9.87 23.30
CA PRO A 555 10.12 9.88 24.18
C PRO A 555 11.18 8.82 23.83
N GLN A 556 10.76 7.62 23.40
CA GLN A 556 11.68 6.58 22.92
C GLN A 556 12.35 6.99 21.60
N SER A 557 11.58 7.55 20.65
CA SER A 557 12.11 8.05 19.37
C SER A 557 13.20 9.12 19.56
N VAL A 558 13.11 9.92 20.63
CA VAL A 558 14.15 10.88 21.02
C VAL A 558 15.42 10.17 21.48
N ILE A 559 15.35 9.21 22.41
CA ILE A 559 16.54 8.47 22.90
C ILE A 559 17.25 7.77 21.74
N GLU A 560 16.48 7.12 20.86
CA GLU A 560 17.02 6.42 19.68
C GLU A 560 17.75 7.36 18.70
N ALA A 561 17.39 8.64 18.61
CA ALA A 561 18.15 9.61 17.82
C ALA A 561 19.55 9.90 18.43
N PHE A 562 19.66 9.95 19.76
CA PHE A 562 20.94 10.11 20.44
C PHE A 562 21.80 8.84 20.43
N ILE A 563 21.17 7.65 20.47
CA ILE A 563 21.86 6.35 20.30
C ILE A 563 22.55 6.28 18.94
N ARG A 564 21.84 6.64 17.85
CA ARG A 564 22.41 6.69 16.50
C ARG A 564 23.61 7.65 16.41
N ALA A 565 23.49 8.83 17.02
CA ALA A 565 24.52 9.87 17.00
C ALA A 565 25.79 9.53 17.80
N LYS A 566 25.64 8.96 19.01
CA LYS A 566 26.76 8.64 19.91
C LYS A 566 27.62 7.49 19.37
N ALA A 567 26.98 6.43 18.87
CA ALA A 567 27.65 5.18 18.50
C ALA A 567 27.22 4.67 17.10
N PRO A 568 27.44 5.44 16.01
CA PRO A 568 27.17 5.03 14.64
C PRO A 568 28.12 3.94 14.13
N ARG A 569 27.78 3.34 12.98
CA ARG A 569 28.48 2.16 12.43
C ARG A 569 29.91 2.51 12.01
N ASP A 570 30.09 3.62 11.31
CA ASP A 570 31.40 4.21 11.07
C ASP A 570 31.70 5.26 12.17
N PRO A 571 32.86 5.22 12.86
CA PRO A 571 33.22 6.24 13.83
C PRO A 571 33.26 7.68 13.27
N ARG A 572 33.35 7.86 11.96
CA ARG A 572 33.31 9.16 11.26
C ARG A 572 31.93 9.81 11.28
N ASP A 573 30.85 9.02 11.38
CA ASP A 573 29.47 9.51 11.38
C ASP A 573 29.03 10.05 12.76
N ARG A 574 29.95 10.15 13.73
CA ARG A 574 29.67 10.54 15.12
C ARG A 574 29.25 12.00 15.22
N VAL A 575 27.95 12.21 15.34
CA VAL A 575 27.35 13.53 15.58
C VAL A 575 27.45 13.85 17.08
N PRO A 576 28.08 14.97 17.48
CA PRO A 576 28.07 15.43 18.88
C PRO A 576 26.64 15.57 19.40
N LEU A 577 26.36 15.19 20.65
CA LEU A 577 24.96 15.10 21.11
C LEU A 577 24.24 16.47 21.11
N SER A 578 24.99 17.57 21.28
CA SER A 578 24.51 18.94 21.08
C SER A 578 23.90 19.18 19.69
N ASN A 579 24.40 18.47 18.67
CA ASN A 579 24.14 18.70 17.24
C ASN A 579 23.11 17.73 16.65
N VAL A 580 22.56 16.80 17.44
CA VAL A 580 21.52 15.85 16.98
C VAL A 580 20.33 16.60 16.43
N ASN A 581 19.88 16.26 15.22
CA ASN A 581 18.67 16.84 14.65
C ASN A 581 17.43 16.22 15.31
N LEU A 582 16.53 17.05 15.84
CA LEU A 582 15.25 16.63 16.42
C LEU A 582 14.16 17.57 15.90
N SER A 583 13.27 17.06 15.05
CA SER A 583 12.25 17.83 14.36
C SER A 583 10.87 17.63 14.99
N HIS A 584 10.39 18.61 15.76
CA HIS A 584 9.00 18.61 16.27
C HIS A 584 8.00 18.66 15.10
N VAL A 585 8.32 19.38 14.01
CA VAL A 585 7.53 19.45 12.78
C VAL A 585 7.31 18.06 12.17
N THR A 586 8.32 17.18 12.18
CA THR A 586 8.17 15.82 11.63
C THR A 586 7.16 14.99 12.43
N PHE A 587 7.22 15.04 13.77
CA PHE A 587 6.27 14.35 14.63
C PHE A 587 4.86 14.97 14.54
N ALA A 588 4.76 16.29 14.47
CA ALA A 588 3.47 16.99 14.36
C ALA A 588 2.82 16.80 12.98
N ASN A 589 3.60 16.61 11.90
CA ASN A 589 3.09 16.20 10.60
C ASN A 589 2.52 14.77 10.64
N ALA A 590 3.13 13.84 11.38
CA ALA A 590 2.56 12.50 11.57
C ALA A 590 1.21 12.57 12.31
N PHE A 591 1.10 13.40 13.35
CA PHE A 591 -0.19 13.68 14.00
C PHE A 591 -1.19 14.30 13.02
N ALA A 592 -0.76 15.29 12.23
CA ALA A 592 -1.61 15.97 11.25
C ALA A 592 -2.22 15.00 10.22
N THR A 593 -1.45 13.99 9.80
CA THR A 593 -1.88 12.93 8.88
C THR A 593 -2.99 12.09 9.48
N GLU A 594 -2.82 11.54 10.68
CA GLU A 594 -3.86 10.74 11.35
C GLU A 594 -5.09 11.59 11.71
N PHE A 595 -4.89 12.85 12.11
CA PHE A 595 -5.96 13.81 12.39
C PHE A 595 -6.78 14.14 11.12
N ALA A 596 -6.12 14.24 9.96
CA ALA A 596 -6.79 14.37 8.65
C ALA A 596 -7.52 13.08 8.24
N GLN A 597 -6.97 11.91 8.54
CA GLN A 597 -7.63 10.61 8.30
C GLN A 597 -8.91 10.42 9.11
N ILE A 598 -9.04 11.07 10.29
CA ILE A 598 -10.32 11.15 11.01
C ILE A 598 -11.25 12.16 10.33
N LEU A 599 -10.76 13.37 10.09
CA LEU A 599 -11.59 14.49 9.61
C LEU A 599 -12.16 14.29 8.19
N GLN A 600 -11.48 13.54 7.32
CA GLN A 600 -12.00 13.23 5.97
C GLN A 600 -13.36 12.51 5.98
N TRP A 601 -13.69 11.78 7.06
CA TRP A 601 -14.96 11.04 7.16
C TRP A 601 -16.18 11.93 7.35
N PHE A 602 -15.99 13.21 7.70
CA PHE A 602 -17.07 14.20 7.79
C PHE A 602 -17.45 14.80 6.42
N LYS A 603 -16.71 14.46 5.35
CA LYS A 603 -16.93 14.93 3.98
C LYS A 603 -17.79 13.97 3.18
N SER A 604 -18.85 14.48 2.56
CA SER A 604 -19.85 13.68 1.84
C SER A 604 -19.37 13.00 0.55
N SER A 605 -18.17 13.37 0.06
CA SER A 605 -17.50 12.77 -1.10
C SER A 605 -16.54 11.64 -0.72
N THR A 606 -16.28 11.40 0.57
CA THR A 606 -15.37 10.34 1.02
C THR A 606 -16.08 9.01 0.90
N ARG A 607 -15.58 8.15 0.01
CA ARG A 607 -16.14 6.81 -0.22
C ARG A 607 -15.67 5.84 0.85
N SER A 608 -16.57 4.94 1.24
CA SER A 608 -16.29 3.86 2.19
C SER A 608 -16.66 2.55 1.54
N LEU A 609 -15.67 1.71 1.25
CA LEU A 609 -15.90 0.40 0.65
C LEU A 609 -16.74 -0.47 1.59
N LYS A 610 -16.49 -0.42 2.91
CA LYS A 610 -17.27 -1.16 3.91
C LYS A 610 -18.77 -0.83 3.87
N VAL A 611 -19.12 0.43 3.61
CA VAL A 611 -20.51 0.90 3.51
C VAL A 611 -21.09 0.58 2.14
N GLU A 612 -20.39 0.94 1.07
CA GLU A 612 -20.85 0.75 -0.31
C GLU A 612 -21.02 -0.74 -0.66
N ASN A 613 -20.20 -1.63 -0.10
CA ASN A 613 -20.32 -3.09 -0.23
C ASN A 613 -21.64 -3.66 0.32
N GLY A 614 -22.36 -2.92 1.18
CA GLY A 614 -23.70 -3.27 1.63
C GLY A 614 -24.79 -3.12 0.57
N PHE A 615 -24.56 -2.35 -0.50
CA PHE A 615 -25.55 -2.02 -1.53
C PHE A 615 -25.32 -2.80 -2.83
N ASP A 616 -26.37 -3.31 -3.46
CA ASP A 616 -26.24 -4.06 -4.73
C ASP A 616 -25.79 -3.16 -5.89
N TYR A 617 -26.22 -1.90 -5.89
CA TYR A 617 -25.83 -0.86 -6.84
C TYR A 617 -25.09 0.29 -6.12
N ILE A 618 -24.22 0.99 -6.84
CA ILE A 618 -23.52 2.19 -6.37
C ILE A 618 -23.63 3.24 -7.47
N GLY A 619 -24.32 4.35 -7.21
CA GLY A 619 -24.42 5.47 -8.15
C GLY A 619 -25.36 6.56 -7.67
N ASP A 620 -25.69 7.50 -8.56
CA ASP A 620 -26.47 8.69 -8.18
C ASP A 620 -27.90 8.37 -7.73
N LEU A 621 -28.47 7.25 -8.19
CA LEU A 621 -29.81 6.79 -7.80
C LEU A 621 -29.93 6.35 -6.34
N ASN A 622 -28.83 5.98 -5.68
CA ASN A 622 -28.81 5.59 -4.26
C ASN A 622 -27.74 6.33 -3.43
N ARG A 623 -27.22 7.45 -3.94
CA ARG A 623 -26.17 8.25 -3.31
C ARG A 623 -26.58 8.74 -1.91
N LYS A 624 -27.86 9.06 -1.70
CA LYS A 624 -28.36 9.53 -0.40
C LYS A 624 -28.39 8.41 0.64
N GLU A 625 -28.83 7.22 0.25
CA GLU A 625 -28.91 6.03 1.09
C GLU A 625 -27.51 5.60 1.54
N ILE A 626 -26.53 5.65 0.62
CA ILE A 626 -25.11 5.45 0.93
C ILE A 626 -24.62 6.51 1.92
N GLN A 627 -24.96 7.79 1.72
CA GLN A 627 -24.58 8.87 2.65
C GLN A 627 -25.23 8.75 4.03
N VAL A 628 -26.47 8.26 4.13
CA VAL A 628 -27.14 7.95 5.42
C VAL A 628 -26.47 6.76 6.12
N ALA A 629 -26.14 5.69 5.40
CA ALA A 629 -25.42 4.55 5.96
C ALA A 629 -24.00 4.92 6.42
N HIS A 630 -23.32 5.79 5.67
CA HIS A 630 -22.02 6.34 6.02
C HIS A 630 -22.11 7.23 7.27
N TRP A 631 -23.07 8.17 7.32
CA TRP A 631 -23.32 9.02 8.49
C TRP A 631 -23.61 8.19 9.76
N LYS A 632 -24.39 7.11 9.62
CA LYS A 632 -24.65 6.16 10.71
C LYS A 632 -23.34 5.51 11.20
N ARG A 633 -22.54 4.91 10.32
CA ARG A 633 -21.26 4.24 10.68
C ARG A 633 -20.28 5.21 11.35
N LEU A 634 -20.23 6.47 10.90
CA LEU A 634 -19.41 7.52 11.50
C LEU A 634 -19.83 7.83 12.95
N ASN A 635 -21.13 7.93 13.22
CA ASN A 635 -21.65 8.11 14.58
C ASN A 635 -21.34 6.89 15.47
N GLU A 636 -21.54 5.67 14.97
CA GLU A 636 -21.27 4.43 15.71
C GLU A 636 -19.77 4.27 16.07
N GLN A 637 -18.85 4.65 15.18
CA GLN A 637 -17.42 4.71 15.48
C GLN A 637 -17.09 5.79 16.52
N THR A 638 -17.65 6.99 16.36
CA THR A 638 -17.41 8.14 17.26
C THR A 638 -17.89 7.85 18.69
N GLU A 639 -19.03 7.18 18.82
CA GLU A 639 -19.60 6.78 20.11
C GLU A 639 -18.75 5.69 20.80
N ARG A 640 -18.25 4.70 20.04
CA ARG A 640 -17.33 3.65 20.55
C ARG A 640 -15.98 4.18 21.06
N ILE A 641 -15.55 5.35 20.57
CA ILE A 641 -14.38 6.06 21.07
C ILE A 641 -14.67 6.84 22.37
N GLY A 642 -15.95 7.16 22.66
CA GLY A 642 -16.37 7.94 23.82
C GLY A 642 -16.85 9.37 23.50
N GLY A 643 -17.10 9.68 22.22
CA GLY A 643 -17.61 10.97 21.75
C GLY A 643 -16.60 11.79 20.95
N ILE A 644 -17.10 12.79 20.20
CA ILE A 644 -16.32 13.61 19.27
C ILE A 644 -15.20 14.42 19.96
N ASP A 645 -15.47 14.89 21.18
CA ASP A 645 -14.53 15.58 22.05
C ASP A 645 -13.31 14.73 22.39
N ARG A 646 -13.51 13.42 22.60
CA ARG A 646 -12.41 12.47 22.82
C ARG A 646 -11.70 12.16 21.52
N LEU A 647 -12.46 11.93 20.45
CA LEU A 647 -11.92 11.55 19.15
C LEU A 647 -10.94 12.60 18.56
N LEU A 648 -11.24 13.89 18.70
CA LEU A 648 -10.46 14.97 18.07
C LEU A 648 -9.81 15.96 19.05
N PHE A 649 -10.29 16.10 20.29
CA PHE A 649 -9.87 17.22 21.15
C PHE A 649 -9.15 16.81 22.45
N SER A 650 -9.31 15.58 22.97
CA SER A 650 -8.69 15.20 24.26
C SER A 650 -7.16 15.10 24.25
N SER A 651 -6.56 14.95 23.06
CA SER A 651 -5.10 14.89 22.89
C SER A 651 -4.45 16.27 22.68
N LEU A 652 -5.21 17.29 22.27
CA LEU A 652 -4.65 18.61 21.95
C LEU A 652 -4.15 19.33 23.21
N PRO A 653 -2.97 19.99 23.20
CA PRO A 653 -2.36 20.62 24.37
C PRO A 653 -2.99 21.99 24.70
N VAL A 654 -4.33 22.01 24.83
CA VAL A 654 -5.17 23.16 25.15
C VAL A 654 -6.25 22.76 26.15
N ASP A 655 -6.62 23.68 27.04
CA ASP A 655 -7.61 23.42 28.10
C ASP A 655 -9.04 23.74 27.61
N LEU A 656 -9.64 22.75 26.95
CA LEU A 656 -11.02 22.78 26.45
C LEU A 656 -11.99 22.11 27.45
N LYS A 657 -13.26 22.55 27.46
CA LYS A 657 -14.32 21.97 28.30
C LYS A 657 -14.95 20.75 27.61
N LEU A 658 -14.23 19.64 27.64
CA LEU A 658 -14.60 18.41 26.93
C LEU A 658 -15.62 17.56 27.72
N GLU A 659 -16.52 16.93 26.98
CA GLU A 659 -17.65 16.13 27.46
C GLU A 659 -17.47 14.69 26.93
N PHE A 660 -17.24 13.72 27.82
CA PHE A 660 -16.98 12.33 27.46
C PHE A 660 -18.15 11.41 27.79
N LYS A 661 -18.56 10.57 26.84
CA LYS A 661 -19.69 9.63 27.00
C LYS A 661 -19.29 8.26 27.54
N GLY A 662 -17.99 7.96 27.59
CA GLY A 662 -17.46 6.71 28.14
C GLY A 662 -15.96 6.53 27.87
N GLU A 663 -15.39 5.44 28.39
CA GLU A 663 -14.05 4.98 28.05
C GLU A 663 -14.11 3.98 26.87
N PRO A 664 -13.23 4.10 25.86
CA PRO A 664 -13.16 3.14 24.76
C PRO A 664 -12.78 1.74 25.26
N LYS A 665 -13.43 0.71 24.69
CA LYS A 665 -13.16 -0.70 25.03
C LYS A 665 -12.04 -1.33 24.21
N GLU A 666 -11.78 -0.78 23.02
CA GLU A 666 -11.08 -1.45 21.91
C GLU A 666 -9.68 -0.88 21.65
N VAL A 667 -9.42 0.34 22.12
CA VAL A 667 -8.18 1.13 21.96
C VAL A 667 -7.78 1.75 23.30
N ALA A 668 -6.53 2.14 23.47
CA ALA A 668 -6.12 2.95 24.64
C ALA A 668 -6.75 4.36 24.60
N THR A 669 -6.96 4.97 25.75
CA THR A 669 -7.42 6.38 25.83
C THR A 669 -6.27 7.33 25.55
N ASN A 670 -6.51 8.33 24.70
CA ASN A 670 -5.53 9.36 24.38
C ASN A 670 -5.66 10.53 25.36
N GLU A 671 -4.69 10.61 26.25
CA GLU A 671 -4.51 11.71 27.20
C GLU A 671 -4.05 13.00 26.48
N LYS A 672 -4.20 14.14 27.16
CA LYS A 672 -3.68 15.44 26.69
C LYS A 672 -2.17 15.35 26.48
N ILE A 673 -1.69 15.81 25.30
CA ILE A 673 -0.27 16.02 25.06
C ILE A 673 0.23 17.05 26.08
N ASP A 674 1.30 16.69 26.81
CA ASP A 674 1.87 17.49 27.89
C ASP A 674 3.39 17.32 27.86
N ALA A 675 4.10 18.41 27.59
CA ALA A 675 5.56 18.42 27.43
C ALA A 675 6.32 18.06 28.71
N LYS A 676 5.74 18.34 29.88
CA LYS A 676 6.30 17.95 31.17
C LYS A 676 6.17 16.45 31.36
N LYS A 677 5.00 15.86 31.09
CA LYS A 677 4.76 14.41 31.18
C LYS A 677 5.60 13.63 30.17
N LEU A 678 5.75 14.13 28.94
CA LEU A 678 6.67 13.57 27.95
C LEU A 678 8.14 13.62 28.44
N ASN A 679 8.56 14.72 29.08
CA ASN A 679 9.90 14.84 29.65
C ASN A 679 10.12 13.96 30.90
N GLU A 680 9.11 13.79 31.75
CA GLU A 680 9.14 12.84 32.86
C GLU A 680 9.24 11.39 32.36
N THR A 681 8.55 11.05 31.26
CA THR A 681 8.64 9.74 30.62
C THR A 681 10.02 9.52 29.99
N LEU A 682 10.57 10.53 29.30
CA LEU A 682 11.95 10.52 28.79
C LEU A 682 12.97 10.26 29.90
N ALA A 683 12.83 10.92 31.05
CA ALA A 683 13.69 10.71 32.22
C ALA A 683 13.56 9.30 32.80
N LYS A 684 12.33 8.77 32.94
CA LYS A 684 12.09 7.40 33.42
C LYS A 684 12.69 6.36 32.47
N LEU A 685 12.56 6.56 31.15
CA LEU A 685 13.13 5.67 30.14
C LEU A 685 14.67 5.64 30.19
N LEU A 686 15.35 6.78 30.37
CA LEU A 686 16.81 6.83 30.45
C LEU A 686 17.41 6.04 31.63
N GLU A 687 16.61 5.66 32.63
CA GLU A 687 17.03 4.83 33.78
C GLU A 687 16.59 3.35 33.68
N THR A 688 15.94 2.90 32.59
CA THR A 688 15.60 1.48 32.42
C THR A 688 16.82 0.63 32.01
N PRO A 689 16.79 -0.71 32.19
CA PRO A 689 17.84 -1.59 31.68
C PRO A 689 18.13 -1.36 30.19
N VAL A 690 17.08 -1.18 29.37
CA VAL A 690 17.14 -0.93 27.93
C VAL A 690 18.04 0.24 27.56
N TYR A 691 18.02 1.35 28.32
CA TYR A 691 18.72 2.60 27.96
C TYR A 691 19.86 2.99 28.91
N THR A 692 20.07 2.26 30.00
CA THR A 692 21.28 2.38 30.83
C THR A 692 22.47 1.66 30.21
N ASN A 693 22.27 0.47 29.62
CA ASN A 693 23.31 -0.32 28.96
C ASN A 693 22.78 -0.89 27.63
N TRP A 694 23.17 -0.26 26.52
CA TRP A 694 22.64 -0.57 25.18
C TRP A 694 23.77 -0.85 24.18
N ILE A 695 23.45 -1.53 23.07
CA ILE A 695 24.42 -1.88 22.04
C ILE A 695 24.33 -0.88 20.89
N GLY A 696 25.41 -0.14 20.65
CA GLY A 696 25.53 0.87 19.61
C GLY A 696 25.53 0.30 18.20
N LEU A 697 25.43 1.18 17.20
CA LEU A 697 25.53 0.81 15.78
C LEU A 697 26.94 0.28 15.44
N ASP A 698 27.94 0.65 16.23
CA ASP A 698 29.30 0.09 16.26
C ASP A 698 29.42 -1.29 16.94
N ALA A 699 28.29 -1.95 17.25
CA ALA A 699 28.16 -3.25 17.91
C ALA A 699 28.79 -3.35 19.32
N ARG A 700 29.21 -2.24 19.94
CA ARG A 700 29.74 -2.22 21.31
C ARG A 700 28.67 -1.87 22.33
N THR A 701 28.81 -2.40 23.54
CA THR A 701 28.05 -1.89 24.69
C THR A 701 28.45 -0.44 24.96
N ASN A 702 27.46 0.43 25.00
CA ASN A 702 27.57 1.86 25.22
C ASN A 702 26.63 2.25 26.38
N THR A 703 26.98 3.34 27.06
CA THR A 703 26.19 3.94 28.14
C THR A 703 26.15 5.46 27.92
N PHE A 704 25.10 6.12 28.41
CA PHE A 704 25.09 7.59 28.48
C PHE A 704 25.71 8.05 29.81
N THR A 705 26.68 8.97 29.75
CA THR A 705 27.18 9.67 30.93
C THR A 705 26.10 10.59 31.51
N LYS A 706 26.31 11.12 32.73
CA LYS A 706 25.36 12.05 33.37
C LYS A 706 25.13 13.29 32.49
N ASP A 707 26.21 13.87 32.00
CA ASP A 707 26.25 15.05 31.15
C ASP A 707 25.52 14.79 29.82
N GLU A 708 25.69 13.61 29.22
CA GLU A 708 24.95 13.20 28.02
C GLU A 708 23.45 13.02 28.30
N LYS A 709 23.07 12.40 29.43
CA LYS A 709 21.67 12.31 29.87
C LYS A 709 21.06 13.69 30.07
N GLU A 710 21.80 14.63 30.65
CA GLU A 710 21.34 16.01 30.80
C GLU A 710 21.17 16.73 29.45
N ILE A 711 22.07 16.53 28.47
CA ILE A 711 21.89 17.01 27.10
C ILE A 711 20.60 16.44 26.49
N ILE A 712 20.36 15.13 26.63
CA ILE A 712 19.14 14.47 26.11
C ILE A 712 17.89 15.07 26.75
N LEU A 713 17.87 15.27 28.07
CA LEU A 713 16.74 15.84 28.80
C LEU A 713 16.48 17.31 28.45
N ASN A 714 17.53 18.13 28.35
CA ASN A 714 17.37 19.55 28.00
C ASN A 714 16.97 19.72 26.52
N ARG A 715 17.49 18.90 25.60
CA ARG A 715 17.04 18.84 24.20
C ARG A 715 15.60 18.31 24.06
N GLY A 716 15.23 17.30 24.86
CA GLY A 716 13.89 16.73 24.91
C GLY A 716 12.84 17.73 25.41
N ARG A 717 13.11 18.41 26.54
CA ARG A 717 12.25 19.48 27.07
C ARG A 717 11.95 20.55 26.02
N LYS A 718 12.98 21.01 25.28
CA LYS A 718 12.79 21.97 24.18
C LYS A 718 11.97 21.37 23.04
N LEU A 719 12.24 20.13 22.64
CA LEU A 719 11.49 19.47 21.57
C LEU A 719 9.99 19.37 21.91
N PHE A 720 9.65 18.93 23.13
CA PHE A 720 8.27 18.72 23.52
C PHE A 720 7.50 20.04 23.71
N GLY A 721 8.16 21.10 24.19
CA GLY A 721 7.54 22.44 24.30
C GLY A 721 7.22 23.09 22.95
N GLU A 722 8.05 22.89 21.92
CA GLU A 722 7.72 23.35 20.56
C GLU A 722 6.72 22.40 19.86
N PHE A 723 6.77 21.10 20.17
CA PHE A 723 5.79 20.11 19.69
C PHE A 723 4.37 20.44 20.15
N GLU A 724 4.15 20.94 21.37
CA GLU A 724 2.81 21.39 21.79
C GLU A 724 2.24 22.49 20.87
N LYS A 725 3.04 23.53 20.60
CA LYS A 725 2.62 24.66 19.75
C LYS A 725 2.33 24.19 18.32
N GLU A 726 3.23 23.37 17.78
CA GLU A 726 3.14 22.86 16.42
C GLU A 726 1.96 21.88 16.25
N ILE A 727 1.64 21.06 17.25
CA ILE A 727 0.43 20.20 17.24
C ILE A 727 -0.84 21.05 17.10
N VAL A 728 -0.96 22.14 17.86
CA VAL A 728 -2.10 23.06 17.74
C VAL A 728 -2.14 23.71 16.37
N LYS A 729 -0.99 24.19 15.85
CA LYS A 729 -0.86 24.75 14.50
C LYS A 729 -1.33 23.76 13.43
N ARG A 730 -0.89 22.49 13.51
CA ARG A 730 -1.30 21.44 12.58
C ARG A 730 -2.79 21.08 12.71
N ALA A 731 -3.33 21.02 13.92
CA ALA A 731 -4.75 20.77 14.14
C ALA A 731 -5.63 21.83 13.45
N VAL A 732 -5.33 23.13 13.63
CA VAL A 732 -6.10 24.19 12.95
C VAL A 732 -5.88 24.22 11.44
N GLN A 733 -4.65 23.95 10.95
CA GLN A 733 -4.37 23.81 9.51
C GLN A 733 -5.12 22.66 8.83
N THR A 734 -5.46 21.59 9.57
CA THR A 734 -6.28 20.49 9.07
C THR A 734 -7.77 20.81 9.17
N LEU A 735 -8.24 21.42 10.27
CA LEU A 735 -9.65 21.85 10.43
C LEU A 735 -10.09 22.91 9.42
N GLU A 736 -9.16 23.75 8.95
CA GLU A 736 -9.33 24.69 7.83
C GLU A 736 -9.61 23.98 6.49
N LYS A 737 -9.10 22.76 6.30
CA LYS A 737 -9.18 22.01 5.02
C LYS A 737 -10.22 20.89 5.05
N ALA A 738 -10.73 20.56 6.23
CA ALA A 738 -11.70 19.49 6.46
C ALA A 738 -13.14 19.98 6.24
N GLN A 739 -13.69 19.77 5.04
CA GLN A 739 -15.11 19.97 4.74
C GLN A 739 -15.99 19.02 5.57
N ARG A 740 -17.03 19.57 6.24
CA ARG A 740 -17.89 18.85 7.21
C ARG A 740 -19.36 18.83 6.77
N ASP A 741 -19.66 18.26 5.60
CA ASP A 741 -21.01 18.32 5.00
C ASP A 741 -21.81 16.99 5.05
N LEU A 742 -21.21 15.86 5.44
CA LEU A 742 -21.86 14.53 5.36
C LEU A 742 -23.22 14.46 6.09
N GLY A 743 -23.31 14.96 7.32
CA GLY A 743 -24.56 14.90 8.11
C GLY A 743 -25.71 15.68 7.47
N VAL A 744 -25.43 16.85 6.88
CA VAL A 744 -26.43 17.63 6.13
C VAL A 744 -26.80 16.96 4.81
N LYS A 745 -25.88 16.25 4.13
CA LYS A 745 -26.23 15.47 2.93
C LYS A 745 -27.09 14.25 3.24
N ALA A 746 -26.82 13.56 4.35
CA ALA A 746 -27.60 12.44 4.84
C ALA A 746 -29.01 12.87 5.30
N ASN A 747 -29.07 13.77 6.29
CA ASN A 747 -30.29 14.08 7.03
C ASN A 747 -31.05 15.31 6.50
N GLY A 748 -30.42 16.15 5.66
CA GLY A 748 -30.96 17.42 5.18
C GLY A 748 -30.80 18.58 6.18
N ILE A 749 -30.97 18.30 7.48
CA ILE A 749 -30.74 19.21 8.60
C ILE A 749 -29.96 18.44 9.68
N VAL A 750 -29.09 19.14 10.41
CA VAL A 750 -28.42 18.63 11.63
C VAL A 750 -28.82 19.47 12.84
N GLY A 751 -28.99 18.82 14.00
CA GLY A 751 -29.31 19.47 15.28
C GLY A 751 -28.06 19.84 16.07
N GLU A 752 -28.24 20.49 17.23
CA GLU A 752 -27.11 20.88 18.10
C GLU A 752 -26.39 19.67 18.73
N ASP A 753 -27.09 18.57 18.96
CA ASP A 753 -26.53 17.33 19.52
C ASP A 753 -25.80 16.44 18.49
N ASP A 754 -25.91 16.73 17.19
CA ASP A 754 -25.20 15.99 16.14
C ASP A 754 -23.68 16.18 16.26
N ILE A 755 -22.91 15.12 15.97
CA ILE A 755 -21.44 15.15 16.08
C ILE A 755 -20.77 16.22 15.21
N ILE A 756 -21.42 16.71 14.14
CA ILE A 756 -20.95 17.85 13.33
C ILE A 756 -21.13 19.18 14.07
N ALA A 757 -22.28 19.41 14.72
CA ALA A 757 -22.52 20.63 15.47
C ALA A 757 -21.59 20.72 16.70
N GLN A 758 -21.36 19.59 17.39
CA GLN A 758 -20.39 19.51 18.48
C GLN A 758 -18.93 19.67 17.97
N LEU A 759 -18.57 19.09 16.81
CA LEU A 759 -17.27 19.34 16.17
C LEU A 759 -17.07 20.84 15.84
N GLU A 760 -18.09 21.52 15.34
CA GLU A 760 -18.00 22.95 15.00
C GLU A 760 -17.98 23.85 16.25
N LYS A 761 -18.71 23.49 17.33
CA LYS A 761 -18.60 24.08 18.67
C LYS A 761 -17.16 23.97 19.21
N ARG A 762 -16.54 22.79 19.18
CA ARG A 762 -15.14 22.61 19.63
C ARG A 762 -14.12 23.27 18.71
N THR A 763 -14.38 23.34 17.41
CA THR A 763 -13.56 24.10 16.45
C THR A 763 -13.59 25.60 16.78
N ALA A 764 -14.75 26.15 17.13
CA ALA A 764 -14.90 27.53 17.59
C ALA A 764 -14.20 27.79 18.95
N GLU A 765 -14.32 26.87 19.92
CA GLU A 765 -13.61 26.97 21.20
C GLU A 765 -12.07 26.91 21.01
N LEU A 766 -11.58 26.00 20.16
CA LEU A 766 -10.16 25.90 19.79
C LEU A 766 -9.67 27.17 19.08
N ALA A 767 -10.41 27.66 18.08
CA ALA A 767 -10.08 28.88 17.36
C ALA A 767 -10.01 30.09 18.32
N LYS A 768 -10.93 30.18 19.28
CA LYS A 768 -10.90 31.20 20.34
C LYS A 768 -9.65 31.09 21.21
N VAL A 769 -9.27 29.89 21.64
CA VAL A 769 -8.03 29.68 22.41
C VAL A 769 -6.81 30.11 21.58
N VAL A 770 -6.72 29.74 20.30
CA VAL A 770 -5.58 30.09 19.44
C VAL A 770 -5.50 31.60 19.17
N ILE A 771 -6.63 32.26 18.88
CA ILE A 771 -6.66 33.69 18.54
C ILE A 771 -6.39 34.58 19.76
N MET A 772 -6.88 34.21 20.95
CA MET A 772 -6.86 35.05 22.15
C MET A 772 -5.79 34.69 23.19
N SER A 773 -5.10 33.53 23.10
CA SER A 773 -4.03 33.20 24.05
C SER A 773 -2.87 34.17 23.95
N ARG A 774 -2.48 34.79 25.07
CA ARG A 774 -1.29 35.65 25.19
C ARG A 774 -0.06 34.85 25.64
N ASN A 775 1.13 35.39 25.40
CA ASN A 775 2.35 35.00 26.11
C ASN A 775 2.84 36.20 26.96
N ASP A 776 2.57 36.19 28.27
CA ASP A 776 2.88 37.33 29.15
C ASP A 776 4.39 37.64 29.30
N GLU A 777 5.26 36.71 28.86
CA GLU A 777 6.72 36.85 28.73
C GLU A 777 7.13 37.66 27.48
N ASP A 778 6.42 37.51 26.35
CA ASP A 778 6.71 38.21 25.10
C ASP A 778 6.01 39.57 25.07
N ARG A 779 6.80 40.66 25.03
CA ARG A 779 6.28 42.04 25.03
C ARG A 779 6.89 42.89 23.93
N ARG A 780 6.04 43.50 23.10
CA ARG A 780 6.45 44.49 22.09
C ARG A 780 6.40 45.90 22.70
N ARG A 781 7.58 46.50 22.91
CA ARG A 781 7.72 47.90 23.31
C ARG A 781 7.62 48.83 22.09
N GLY A 782 6.95 49.97 22.27
CA GLY A 782 6.93 51.04 21.28
C GLY A 782 6.30 52.33 21.80
N LYS A 783 5.84 53.18 20.88
CA LYS A 783 5.14 54.44 21.18
C LYS A 783 3.77 54.52 20.53
N VAL A 784 2.85 55.15 21.26
CA VAL A 784 1.54 55.63 20.79
C VAL A 784 1.54 57.16 20.97
N ASP A 785 1.62 57.90 19.87
CA ASP A 785 2.07 59.31 19.83
C ASP A 785 3.38 59.50 20.64
N LYS A 786 3.32 60.19 21.78
CA LYS A 786 4.48 60.49 22.63
C LYS A 786 4.67 59.49 23.76
N SER A 787 3.63 58.75 24.12
CA SER A 787 3.63 57.81 25.24
C SER A 787 4.31 56.49 24.86
N THR A 788 5.12 55.94 25.77
CA THR A 788 5.70 54.59 25.59
C THR A 788 4.72 53.56 26.13
N VAL A 789 4.49 52.49 25.36
CA VAL A 789 3.55 51.40 25.69
C VAL A 789 4.25 50.06 25.44
N ASP A 790 4.04 49.12 26.35
CA ASP A 790 4.46 47.72 26.23
C ASP A 790 3.20 46.87 26.06
N VAL A 791 2.97 46.33 24.86
CA VAL A 791 1.86 45.37 24.62
C VAL A 791 2.36 43.94 24.80
N VAL A 792 1.50 43.08 25.33
CA VAL A 792 1.75 41.64 25.42
C VAL A 792 1.43 41.01 24.06
N ASP A 793 2.27 40.08 23.59
CA ASP A 793 2.04 39.41 22.31
C ASP A 793 1.23 38.10 22.46
N PHE A 794 0.76 37.56 21.34
CA PHE A 794 -0.05 36.34 21.31
C PHE A 794 0.82 35.07 21.31
N ARG A 795 0.35 34.00 21.98
CA ARG A 795 1.06 32.71 22.14
C ARG A 795 1.33 31.98 20.82
N TYR A 796 0.55 32.28 19.78
CA TYR A 796 0.62 31.64 18.47
C TYR A 796 0.92 32.66 17.38
N ASP A 797 1.68 32.25 16.37
CA ASP A 797 2.05 33.13 15.25
C ASP A 797 0.83 33.60 14.43
N LEU A 798 1.04 34.66 13.65
CA LEU A 798 -0.01 35.27 12.83
C LEU A 798 -0.61 34.27 11.83
N GLU A 799 0.20 33.45 11.17
CA GLU A 799 -0.28 32.44 10.22
C GLU A 799 -1.28 31.48 10.87
N THR A 800 -0.94 30.99 12.07
CA THR A 800 -1.73 30.07 12.88
C THR A 800 -3.03 30.71 13.35
N ARG A 801 -2.99 31.99 13.76
CA ARG A 801 -4.18 32.76 14.17
C ARG A 801 -5.10 33.10 12.99
N LEU A 802 -4.54 33.39 11.81
CA LEU A 802 -5.30 33.56 10.58
C LEU A 802 -5.95 32.24 10.11
N THR A 803 -5.23 31.12 10.17
CA THR A 803 -5.78 29.78 9.87
C THR A 803 -6.87 29.39 10.87
N ALA A 804 -6.71 29.70 12.16
CA ALA A 804 -7.74 29.50 13.17
C ALA A 804 -9.01 30.33 12.89
N ALA A 805 -8.87 31.56 12.37
CA ALA A 805 -10.02 32.35 11.92
C ALA A 805 -10.66 31.75 10.64
N ARG A 806 -9.83 31.30 9.68
CA ARG A 806 -10.32 30.65 8.44
C ARG A 806 -11.04 29.33 8.68
N SER A 807 -10.70 28.56 9.72
CA SER A 807 -11.40 27.30 10.05
C SER A 807 -12.89 27.48 10.43
N LEU A 808 -13.31 28.73 10.67
CA LEU A 808 -14.69 29.15 10.93
C LEU A 808 -15.43 29.68 9.68
N ALA A 809 -14.87 29.52 8.47
CA ALA A 809 -15.50 29.99 7.24
C ALA A 809 -16.79 29.21 6.90
N ASP A 810 -17.75 29.92 6.27
CA ASP A 810 -19.14 29.47 6.07
C ASP A 810 -19.33 28.43 4.94
N ASP A 811 -18.24 27.98 4.34
CA ASP A 811 -18.13 26.96 3.29
C ASP A 811 -17.45 25.65 3.76
N ILE A 812 -16.72 25.69 4.88
CA ILE A 812 -16.05 24.52 5.48
C ILE A 812 -17.02 23.75 6.40
N GLY A 813 -17.70 24.48 7.29
CA GLY A 813 -18.68 23.95 8.23
C GLY A 813 -20.11 23.93 7.70
N SER A 814 -20.94 23.05 8.23
CA SER A 814 -22.36 22.96 7.88
C SER A 814 -23.33 23.36 9.01
N PHE A 815 -22.86 23.49 10.27
CA PHE A 815 -23.64 24.06 11.37
C PHE A 815 -23.26 25.54 11.61
N LYS A 816 -23.83 26.42 10.78
CA LYS A 816 -23.42 27.84 10.72
C LYS A 816 -23.63 28.65 12.01
N GLY A 817 -24.44 28.17 12.96
CA GLY A 817 -24.71 28.85 14.24
C GLY A 817 -23.43 29.10 15.05
N TRP A 818 -22.75 28.03 15.49
CA TRP A 818 -21.54 28.14 16.31
C TRP A 818 -20.45 28.96 15.64
N ALA A 819 -20.24 28.78 14.33
CA ALA A 819 -19.26 29.56 13.58
C ALA A 819 -19.61 31.06 13.52
N ALA A 820 -20.88 31.42 13.24
CA ALA A 820 -21.31 32.81 13.15
C ALA A 820 -21.24 33.54 14.50
N ASP A 821 -21.68 32.88 15.58
CA ASP A 821 -21.58 33.44 16.93
C ASP A 821 -20.12 33.62 17.36
N ALA A 822 -19.27 32.59 17.15
CA ALA A 822 -17.86 32.67 17.48
C ALA A 822 -17.12 33.77 16.70
N LYS A 823 -17.40 33.94 15.40
CA LYS A 823 -16.82 35.03 14.58
C LYS A 823 -17.21 36.41 15.13
N GLY A 824 -18.48 36.60 15.50
CA GLY A 824 -18.96 37.86 16.08
C GLY A 824 -18.37 38.16 17.47
N ASP A 825 -18.29 37.14 18.33
CA ASP A 825 -17.73 37.24 19.67
C ASP A 825 -16.22 37.49 19.65
N LEU A 826 -15.48 36.83 18.74
CA LEU A 826 -14.04 37.02 18.56
C LEU A 826 -13.70 38.38 17.95
N HIS A 827 -14.49 38.86 16.98
CA HIS A 827 -14.35 40.23 16.47
C HIS A 827 -14.41 41.25 17.61
N LYS A 828 -15.41 41.10 18.49
CA LYS A 828 -15.56 41.98 19.66
C LYS A 828 -14.38 41.84 20.63
N GLN A 829 -14.09 40.62 21.09
CA GLN A 829 -13.10 40.37 22.14
C GLN A 829 -11.68 40.74 21.71
N LEU A 830 -11.27 40.41 20.47
CA LEU A 830 -9.95 40.79 19.95
C LEU A 830 -9.83 42.30 19.76
N ARG A 831 -10.90 42.97 19.33
CA ARG A 831 -10.90 44.44 19.20
C ARG A 831 -10.80 45.13 20.56
N GLU A 832 -11.61 44.73 21.54
CA GLU A 832 -11.58 45.29 22.90
C GLU A 832 -10.20 45.10 23.56
N GLU A 833 -9.54 43.94 23.36
CA GLU A 833 -8.18 43.67 23.85
C GLU A 833 -7.12 44.55 23.16
N VAL A 834 -7.23 44.78 21.85
CA VAL A 834 -6.30 45.64 21.08
C VAL A 834 -6.48 47.11 21.43
N ASP A 835 -7.72 47.58 21.48
CA ASP A 835 -8.05 48.97 21.83
C ASP A 835 -7.61 49.27 23.28
N ALA A 836 -7.78 48.32 24.22
CA ALA A 836 -7.26 48.42 25.57
C ALA A 836 -5.72 48.42 25.63
N SER A 837 -5.06 47.47 24.94
CA SER A 837 -3.59 47.32 24.93
C SER A 837 -2.88 48.59 24.43
N LEU A 838 -3.42 49.24 23.41
CA LEU A 838 -2.87 50.48 22.85
C LEU A 838 -3.46 51.75 23.49
N ASN A 839 -4.35 51.62 24.49
CA ASN A 839 -5.05 52.71 25.16
C ASN A 839 -5.87 53.61 24.19
N ILE A 840 -6.40 53.03 23.11
CA ILE A 840 -7.09 53.73 22.02
C ILE A 840 -8.31 54.51 22.51
N GLN A 841 -9.02 54.02 23.54
CA GLN A 841 -10.15 54.74 24.16
C GLN A 841 -9.83 56.15 24.71
N ASN A 842 -8.55 56.49 24.90
CA ASN A 842 -8.13 57.79 25.42
C ASN A 842 -7.91 58.86 24.32
N PHE A 843 -8.06 58.50 23.04
CA PHE A 843 -7.87 59.41 21.90
C PHE A 843 -9.22 59.77 21.26
N ARG A 844 -9.39 61.04 20.85
CA ARG A 844 -10.60 61.48 20.09
C ARG A 844 -10.67 60.88 18.69
N GLU A 845 -9.51 60.80 18.05
CA GLU A 845 -9.29 60.16 16.75
C GLU A 845 -7.99 59.35 16.88
N PHE A 846 -8.01 58.12 16.37
CA PHE A 846 -6.84 57.23 16.34
C PHE A 846 -6.45 56.93 14.91
N ASN A 847 -5.14 56.90 14.65
CA ASN A 847 -4.58 56.61 13.33
C ASN A 847 -3.31 55.76 13.53
N GLU A 848 -3.14 54.72 12.71
CA GLU A 848 -1.94 53.88 12.73
C GLU A 848 -0.62 54.66 12.56
N ALA A 849 -0.65 55.83 11.93
CA ALA A 849 0.47 56.77 11.83
C ALA A 849 1.02 57.20 13.20
N MET A 850 0.19 57.19 14.25
CA MET A 850 0.55 57.50 15.64
C MET A 850 1.34 56.36 16.31
N LEU A 851 1.31 55.15 15.74
CA LEU A 851 2.08 54.01 16.24
C LEU A 851 3.51 54.04 15.68
N SER A 852 4.49 53.84 16.57
CA SER A 852 5.84 53.45 16.17
C SER A 852 5.81 52.11 15.41
N ARG A 853 6.71 51.92 14.45
CA ARG A 853 6.75 50.74 13.56
C ARG A 853 6.47 49.39 14.26
N SER A 854 7.14 49.08 15.37
CA SER A 854 6.95 47.81 16.11
C SER A 854 5.50 47.56 16.57
N LEU A 855 4.80 48.62 16.98
CA LEU A 855 3.39 48.57 17.37
C LEU A 855 2.45 48.68 16.16
N ARG A 856 2.85 49.35 15.08
CA ARG A 856 2.06 49.40 13.84
C ARG A 856 2.02 48.04 13.16
N ASP A 857 3.18 47.40 13.03
CA ASP A 857 3.31 46.05 12.47
C ASP A 857 2.45 45.08 13.32
N TRP A 858 2.55 45.15 14.67
CA TRP A 858 1.67 44.39 15.58
C TRP A 858 0.17 44.70 15.45
N TYR A 859 -0.20 45.97 15.29
CA TYR A 859 -1.60 46.37 15.13
C TYR A 859 -2.19 45.84 13.81
N LEU A 860 -1.43 45.92 12.72
CA LEU A 860 -1.80 45.38 11.41
C LEU A 860 -1.89 43.85 11.42
N ASP A 861 -1.01 43.16 12.17
CA ASP A 861 -1.14 41.72 12.46
C ASP A 861 -2.54 41.43 13.05
N GLN A 862 -3.02 42.24 14.01
CA GLN A 862 -4.34 42.04 14.62
C GLN A 862 -5.50 42.42 13.71
N GLN A 863 -5.41 43.53 12.96
CA GLN A 863 -6.45 43.92 12.00
C GLN A 863 -6.62 42.86 10.89
N SER A 864 -5.54 42.17 10.52
CA SER A 864 -5.59 41.05 9.57
C SER A 864 -6.43 39.86 10.10
N VAL A 865 -6.37 39.57 11.40
CA VAL A 865 -7.22 38.55 12.03
C VAL A 865 -8.66 39.04 12.18
N ILE A 866 -8.87 40.29 12.63
CA ILE A 866 -10.20 40.91 12.75
C ILE A 866 -10.92 40.97 11.39
N GLY A 867 -10.20 41.18 10.28
CA GLY A 867 -10.75 41.22 8.92
C GLY A 867 -11.35 39.88 8.44
N LEU A 868 -10.96 38.75 9.04
CA LEU A 868 -11.54 37.43 8.77
C LEU A 868 -12.74 37.11 9.68
N LEU A 869 -12.99 37.94 10.70
CA LEU A 869 -14.01 37.75 11.72
C LEU A 869 -15.12 38.80 11.52
N PRO A 870 -16.18 38.52 10.74
CA PRO A 870 -17.26 39.47 10.53
C PRO A 870 -17.99 39.80 11.84
N ALA A 871 -18.18 41.10 12.10
CA ALA A 871 -18.94 41.57 13.25
C ALA A 871 -20.39 41.04 13.22
N LYS A 872 -20.92 40.69 14.40
CA LYS A 872 -22.28 40.17 14.57
C LYS A 872 -23.30 41.20 14.08
N LYS A 873 -23.95 40.94 12.94
CA LYS A 873 -25.07 41.77 12.48
C LYS A 873 -26.17 41.72 13.53
N GLY A 874 -26.60 42.88 14.02
CA GLY A 874 -27.76 42.98 14.90
C GLY A 874 -29.02 42.41 14.22
N PRO A 875 -30.04 42.00 14.99
CA PRO A 875 -31.27 41.46 14.43
C PRO A 875 -31.87 42.47 13.45
N VAL A 876 -32.08 42.03 12.21
CA VAL A 876 -32.73 42.86 11.19
C VAL A 876 -34.17 43.05 11.64
N ALA A 877 -34.50 44.28 12.06
CA ALA A 877 -35.87 44.63 12.41
C ALA A 877 -36.79 44.31 11.20
N PRO A 878 -37.96 43.67 11.43
CA PRO A 878 -38.81 43.23 10.34
C PRO A 878 -39.20 44.43 9.47
N SER A 879 -38.85 44.35 8.18
CA SER A 879 -39.17 45.39 7.21
C SER A 879 -40.69 45.48 7.06
N ASN A 880 -41.27 46.54 7.62
CA ASN A 880 -42.70 46.77 7.63
C ASN A 880 -43.21 46.80 6.16
N PRO A 881 -44.16 45.96 5.75
CA PRO A 881 -44.59 45.87 4.36
C PRO A 881 -45.28 47.15 3.89
N ARG A 882 -45.07 47.47 2.61
CA ARG A 882 -45.84 48.42 1.80
C ARG A 882 -46.22 47.74 0.50
#